data_AF-A0A6S6MAU6-F1
#
_entry.id   AF-A0A6S6MAU6-F1
#
_cell.length_a   1.000
_cell.length_b   1.000
_cell.length_c   1.000
_cell.angle_alpha   90.00
_cell.angle_beta   90.00
_cell.angle_gamma   90.00
#
_symmetry.space_group_name_H-M   'P 1'
#
loop_
_entity.id
_entity.type
_entity.pdbx_description
1 polymer ?
#
loop_
_entity_poly.entity_id
_entity_poly.type
_entity_poly.pdbx_seq_one_letter_code
_entity_poly.pdbx_strand_id
1 'polypeptide(L)'
;MVQVQGYTGTQLSCANCHNPHLNTNKRFLRIANYADQMCLDCHRSRAATTAATGTHPVFIGYSAAVKASPANFVGMTPVNANPANPTSDLGSRFSADGKILCSTCHGVHSADSRSSNYVNGFKNLSSGDGNLLRTNPRGAKVDPGAPDSINICTNCHTGKMNHNGKGQDIQCLDCHGAHVEYDPKDPTAAQGRNIKLIRRYMPGSTSQVFFRYTGSRLEYKNGSGNGVCEGCHTPPASVPEHASTDPKVCNKCHAHNSPRASFTASCDSCHGYPPTVTQWFNPGNTHSSSTDCSKCHNTSPSVHMNNVLDLRCDGCHGFPPNYPNGSPKANSHGSHNFSCDKCHFGTTSTGTTVTNTANHENGVYDVTAGPGASFTYQYLSTGGTCSNINCHSGSGILSNAAPVSWGTALGCIGCHGDSSTLASGSHAKHLQKGAGCADCHSATAQSNTTLVANGAHMDSAVEVSGSRLAVMSSNKTCTTACHLAATPQWGVASTGACGTCHATLPSSGSALIASGAHFAHFSSSATSYGPMLTQTSVTSCQACHSYSGDLSAAHANGLVDINTGLGYLSSGTGSCTPCHQQRVSWTSGAVTCESCHTGALSVINGKTAQDKGLAATSGHGAAGKGCLSCHDRNQRHIGGAGRLIAPLTVSPNAQCSYCHNDAAVVQENHLNMASHVTVKGGDATMACTTCHDPHGTSNLSQIRTVINGKSITYTDAGTGFVDLTTNMGLCQVCHTKTAHYQAGVPESGGHPTTGCLTCHKHDATRAAFVPLGTCDACHGYPPAPKRTASAVLFGRMNNWSSARFEDYSGGGGAHLVAAHISPFAKASEGWTNCTVCHNAGATGSTPYHKMTTPVKDHIDNVTVLVDNSLRFADSFTVYTGAKLTNAEPNATGSCFNIACHMSPSVRWSSER
;
A
#
# COMPACT_ATOMS: atom_id res chain seq x y z
N MET A 1 8.19 -10.77 25.47
CA MET A 1 8.81 -9.52 25.94
C MET A 1 8.04 -8.36 25.35
N VAL A 2 7.46 -7.52 26.22
CA VAL A 2 6.72 -6.29 25.89
C VAL A 2 7.72 -5.15 25.83
N GLN A 3 7.83 -4.45 24.71
CA GLN A 3 8.21 -3.03 24.67
C GLN A 3 8.07 -2.47 23.24
N VAL A 4 6.97 -1.74 23.01
CA VAL A 4 7.03 -0.33 22.56
C VAL A 4 5.88 0.38 23.28
N GLN A 5 6.14 0.81 24.51
CA GLN A 5 5.39 1.92 25.10
C GLN A 5 5.93 3.21 24.50
N GLY A 6 5.03 4.06 23.99
CA GLY A 6 5.38 5.35 23.41
C GLY A 6 4.16 6.20 23.09
N TYR A 7 3.18 6.25 23.99
CA TYR A 7 2.23 7.38 24.04
C TYR A 7 2.81 8.42 24.99
N THR A 8 3.71 9.27 24.49
CA THR A 8 4.05 10.52 25.18
C THR A 8 3.02 11.56 24.76
N GLY A 9 1.88 11.58 25.45
CA GLY A 9 1.05 12.76 25.72
C GLY A 9 0.32 13.48 24.58
N THR A 10 0.80 13.55 23.33
CA THR A 10 0.17 14.32 22.24
C THR A 10 0.62 13.92 20.81
N GLN A 11 1.51 12.93 20.64
CA GLN A 11 2.13 12.62 19.33
C GLN A 11 1.94 11.16 18.91
N LEU A 12 1.60 10.95 17.62
CA LEU A 12 1.46 9.63 17.01
C LEU A 12 2.81 9.16 16.43
N SER A 13 3.31 8.01 16.86
CA SER A 13 4.55 7.42 16.31
C SER A 13 4.28 6.69 15.00
N CYS A 14 5.20 6.80 14.02
CA CYS A 14 5.16 6.03 12.78
C CYS A 14 5.04 4.53 13.04
N ALA A 15 5.70 4.06 14.10
CA ALA A 15 5.69 2.67 14.50
C ALA A 15 4.30 2.19 14.95
N ASN A 16 3.32 3.06 15.21
CA ASN A 16 1.97 2.63 15.60
C ASN A 16 1.17 2.10 14.40
N CYS A 17 1.44 2.61 13.20
CA CYS A 17 0.78 2.17 11.97
C CYS A 17 1.71 1.31 11.11
N HIS A 18 3.02 1.57 11.20
CA HIS A 18 4.03 0.91 10.39
C HIS A 18 4.87 -0.07 11.21
N ASN A 19 5.09 -1.26 10.66
CA ASN A 19 6.12 -2.18 11.06
C ASN A 19 7.27 -2.10 10.05
N PRO A 20 8.37 -1.39 10.38
CA PRO A 20 9.51 -1.26 9.46
C PRO A 20 10.16 -2.61 9.13
N HIS A 21 9.86 -3.66 9.91
CA HIS A 21 10.40 -5.01 9.73
C HIS A 21 9.42 -5.96 9.02
N LEU A 22 8.18 -5.53 8.71
CA LEU A 22 7.16 -6.40 8.14
C LEU A 22 6.23 -5.63 7.19
N ASN A 23 6.29 -5.94 5.90
CA ASN A 23 5.54 -5.26 4.85
C ASN A 23 4.37 -6.09 4.29
N THR A 24 3.83 -7.05 5.07
CA THR A 24 2.78 -7.98 4.66
C THR A 24 1.52 -7.28 4.12
N ASN A 25 1.21 -6.08 4.62
CA ASN A 25 0.02 -5.31 4.24
C ASN A 25 0.33 -4.15 3.26
N LYS A 26 1.54 -4.13 2.70
CA LYS A 26 2.11 -3.04 1.88
C LYS A 26 2.31 -1.74 2.68
N ARG A 27 3.24 -0.88 2.22
CA ARG A 27 3.63 0.39 2.87
C ARG A 27 4.04 0.22 4.34
N PHE A 28 4.59 -0.92 4.71
CA PHE A 28 4.94 -1.33 6.06
C PHE A 28 3.76 -1.35 7.04
N LEU A 29 2.51 -1.39 6.59
CA LEU A 29 1.39 -1.35 7.53
C LEU A 29 1.34 -2.62 8.42
N ARG A 30 1.16 -2.44 9.73
CA ARG A 30 1.02 -3.54 10.70
C ARG A 30 -0.11 -4.50 10.38
N ILE A 31 -1.24 -3.98 9.89
CA ILE A 31 -2.40 -4.75 9.45
C ILE A 31 -2.95 -4.21 8.12
N ALA A 32 -3.70 -5.05 7.42
CA ALA A 32 -4.37 -4.67 6.18
C ALA A 32 -5.40 -3.58 6.49
N ASN A 33 -5.27 -2.43 5.84
CA ASN A 33 -6.04 -1.23 6.18
C ASN A 33 -6.91 -0.75 5.01
N TYR A 34 -7.67 -1.64 4.39
CA TYR A 34 -8.54 -1.36 3.23
C TYR A 34 -9.90 -0.78 3.61
N ALA A 35 -10.29 -0.90 4.88
CA ALA A 35 -11.46 -0.26 5.48
C ALA A 35 -11.13 0.17 6.92
N ASP A 36 -10.00 0.86 7.08
CA ASP A 36 -9.56 1.47 8.34
C ASP A 36 -9.37 0.54 9.54
N GLN A 37 -9.10 -0.74 9.31
CA GLN A 37 -8.85 -1.72 10.38
C GLN A 37 -7.78 -1.23 11.37
N MET A 38 -6.75 -0.50 10.91
CA MET A 38 -5.72 0.12 11.73
C MET A 38 -6.29 1.15 12.70
N CYS A 39 -7.21 1.99 12.23
CA CYS A 39 -7.90 2.96 13.07
C CYS A 39 -8.80 2.23 14.07
N LEU A 40 -9.46 1.16 13.64
CA LEU A 40 -10.37 0.36 14.47
C LEU A 40 -9.68 -0.49 15.53
N ASP A 41 -8.37 -0.69 15.43
CA ASP A 41 -7.58 -1.36 16.48
C ASP A 41 -7.64 -0.58 17.80
N CYS A 42 -7.70 0.75 17.72
CA CYS A 42 -7.82 1.64 18.89
C CYS A 42 -9.20 2.32 19.00
N HIS A 43 -9.88 2.62 17.90
CA HIS A 43 -11.12 3.40 17.86
C HIS A 43 -12.38 2.57 17.59
N ARG A 44 -12.40 1.30 18.01
CA ARG A 44 -13.51 0.37 17.70
C ARG A 44 -14.88 0.88 18.16
N SER A 45 -14.96 1.62 19.27
CA SER A 45 -16.19 2.24 19.76
C SER A 45 -16.81 3.25 18.80
N ARG A 46 -16.02 3.79 17.85
CA ARG A 46 -16.46 4.76 16.83
C ARG A 46 -16.90 4.11 15.53
N ALA A 47 -16.75 2.80 15.38
CA ALA A 47 -17.17 2.05 14.21
C ALA A 47 -18.68 1.81 14.21
N ALA A 48 -19.47 2.86 13.99
CA ALA A 48 -20.93 2.77 13.99
C ALA A 48 -21.52 3.23 12.66
N THR A 49 -22.57 2.54 12.23
CA THR A 49 -23.34 2.85 11.02
C THR A 49 -24.52 3.80 11.29
N THR A 50 -24.68 4.25 12.54
CA THR A 50 -25.76 5.13 12.99
C THR A 50 -25.25 6.12 14.02
N ALA A 51 -25.81 7.33 14.00
CA ALA A 51 -25.51 8.38 14.98
C ALA A 51 -26.01 8.04 16.39
N ALA A 52 -26.85 6.99 16.54
CA ALA A 52 -27.43 6.58 17.81
C ALA A 52 -26.39 6.18 18.88
N THR A 53 -25.16 5.85 18.47
CA THR A 53 -24.05 5.50 19.36
C THR A 53 -23.22 6.70 19.78
N GLY A 54 -23.59 7.93 19.37
CA GLY A 54 -22.86 9.16 19.73
C GLY A 54 -21.66 9.46 18.85
N THR A 55 -21.53 8.80 17.69
CA THR A 55 -20.50 9.07 16.68
C THR A 55 -21.12 9.20 15.29
N HIS A 56 -20.53 9.99 14.39
CA HIS A 56 -21.00 10.13 13.02
C HIS A 56 -20.93 8.77 12.30
N PRO A 57 -21.96 8.41 11.51
CA PRO A 57 -21.97 7.17 10.77
C PRO A 57 -20.76 6.99 9.84
N VAL A 58 -20.14 5.83 9.92
CA VAL A 58 -19.07 5.33 9.04
C VAL A 58 -19.39 3.90 8.61
N PHE A 59 -18.70 3.39 7.59
CA PHE A 59 -18.96 2.09 6.94
C PHE A 59 -20.35 1.99 6.28
N ILE A 60 -20.98 3.13 5.99
CA ILE A 60 -22.24 3.24 5.24
C ILE A 60 -21.99 3.77 3.84
N GLY A 61 -22.75 3.29 2.86
CA GLY A 61 -22.67 3.77 1.47
C GLY A 61 -23.20 5.19 1.35
N TYR A 62 -22.38 6.14 0.91
CA TYR A 62 -22.79 7.55 0.81
C TYR A 62 -23.98 7.71 -0.15
N SER A 63 -23.90 7.13 -1.35
CA SER A 63 -24.99 7.20 -2.34
C SER A 63 -26.28 6.52 -1.85
N ALA A 64 -26.19 5.50 -1.00
CA ALA A 64 -27.37 4.88 -0.39
C ALA A 64 -28.03 5.82 0.64
N ALA A 65 -27.23 6.53 1.44
CA ALA A 65 -27.72 7.56 2.34
C ALA A 65 -28.34 8.74 1.57
N VAL A 66 -27.72 9.18 0.47
CA VAL A 66 -28.28 10.21 -0.43
C VAL A 66 -29.61 9.76 -1.00
N LYS A 67 -29.73 8.53 -1.51
CA LYS A 67 -31.01 8.00 -2.03
C LYS A 67 -32.10 7.92 -0.96
N ALA A 68 -31.74 7.56 0.28
CA ALA A 68 -32.69 7.48 1.38
C ALA A 68 -33.18 8.86 1.85
N SER A 69 -32.41 9.93 1.63
CA SER A 69 -32.76 11.28 2.08
C SER A 69 -32.13 12.38 1.22
N PRO A 70 -32.50 12.50 -0.07
CA PRO A 70 -31.77 13.33 -1.04
C PRO A 70 -31.77 14.81 -0.67
N ALA A 71 -32.82 15.30 -0.02
CA ALA A 71 -32.91 16.69 0.44
C ALA A 71 -31.88 17.09 1.51
N ASN A 72 -31.23 16.11 2.16
CA ASN A 72 -30.25 16.36 3.23
C ASN A 72 -28.79 16.31 2.74
N PHE A 73 -28.53 16.00 1.46
CA PHE A 73 -27.19 15.88 0.91
C PHE A 73 -26.98 16.77 -0.32
N VAL A 74 -25.76 17.26 -0.50
CA VAL A 74 -25.41 18.15 -1.63
C VAL A 74 -25.51 17.48 -3.00
N GLY A 75 -25.50 16.14 -3.04
CA GLY A 75 -25.57 15.35 -4.27
C GLY A 75 -25.04 13.94 -4.06
N MET A 76 -25.00 13.15 -5.14
CA MET A 76 -24.52 11.75 -5.11
C MET A 76 -23.01 11.64 -4.80
N THR A 77 -22.28 12.74 -4.90
CA THR A 77 -20.87 12.88 -4.53
C THR A 77 -20.67 14.12 -3.65
N PRO A 78 -19.79 14.07 -2.64
CA PRO A 78 -19.42 15.25 -1.88
C PRO A 78 -18.80 16.34 -2.75
N VAL A 79 -18.97 17.60 -2.37
CA VAL A 79 -18.33 18.74 -3.03
C VAL A 79 -16.93 18.95 -2.46
N ASN A 80 -15.89 19.00 -3.29
CA ASN A 80 -14.53 19.30 -2.84
C ASN A 80 -14.35 20.81 -2.59
N ALA A 81 -13.95 21.17 -1.37
CA ALA A 81 -13.68 22.54 -0.96
C ALA A 81 -12.56 23.26 -1.76
N ASN A 82 -11.66 22.52 -2.41
CA ASN A 82 -10.68 23.06 -3.35
C ASN A 82 -10.28 22.01 -4.40
N PRO A 83 -10.80 22.10 -5.64
CA PRO A 83 -10.45 21.18 -6.73
C PRO A 83 -8.96 21.14 -7.07
N ALA A 84 -8.22 22.22 -6.84
CA ALA A 84 -6.77 22.27 -7.05
C ALA A 84 -5.98 21.53 -5.95
N ASN A 85 -6.65 21.12 -4.86
CA ASN A 85 -6.08 20.32 -3.79
C ASN A 85 -6.75 18.93 -3.72
N PRO A 86 -6.19 17.91 -4.39
CA PRO A 86 -6.72 16.56 -4.35
C PRO A 86 -6.70 15.90 -2.97
N THR A 87 -5.94 16.43 -1.99
CA THR A 87 -5.95 15.86 -0.63
C THR A 87 -7.20 16.23 0.15
N SER A 88 -7.91 17.30 -0.24
CA SER A 88 -9.18 17.74 0.38
C SER A 88 -10.44 17.17 -0.27
N ASP A 89 -10.29 16.44 -1.37
CA ASP A 89 -11.39 15.69 -1.98
C ASP A 89 -11.75 14.51 -1.06
N LEU A 90 -12.89 14.61 -0.37
CA LEU A 90 -13.41 13.52 0.48
C LEU A 90 -14.06 12.43 -0.37
N GLY A 91 -14.69 12.78 -1.49
CA GLY A 91 -15.38 11.84 -2.37
C GLY A 91 -14.42 10.82 -2.98
N SER A 92 -13.19 11.25 -3.29
CA SER A 92 -12.12 10.36 -3.77
C SER A 92 -11.57 9.41 -2.69
N ARG A 93 -12.08 9.46 -1.45
CA ARG A 93 -11.60 8.70 -0.28
C ARG A 93 -12.63 7.73 0.26
N PHE A 94 -13.73 7.55 -0.44
CA PHE A 94 -14.64 6.45 -0.16
C PHE A 94 -13.93 5.12 -0.43
N SER A 95 -14.41 4.07 0.22
CA SER A 95 -14.01 2.71 -0.14
C SER A 95 -14.42 2.39 -1.57
N ALA A 96 -13.87 1.32 -2.14
CA ALA A 96 -14.20 0.87 -3.49
C ALA A 96 -15.70 0.57 -3.69
N ASP A 97 -16.41 0.19 -2.63
CA ASP A 97 -17.86 -0.02 -2.59
C ASP A 97 -18.66 1.25 -2.21
N GLY A 98 -18.03 2.43 -2.24
CA GLY A 98 -18.68 3.73 -2.04
C GLY A 98 -19.06 4.05 -0.60
N LYS A 99 -18.45 3.37 0.38
CA LYS A 99 -18.70 3.62 1.80
C LYS A 99 -17.80 4.73 2.33
N ILE A 100 -18.36 5.49 3.25
CA ILE A 100 -17.63 6.47 4.05
C ILE A 100 -16.77 5.70 5.05
N LEU A 101 -15.47 6.01 5.11
CA LEU A 101 -14.50 5.44 6.05
C LEU A 101 -14.01 6.54 7.00
N CYS A 102 -13.33 6.19 8.09
CA CYS A 102 -12.65 7.16 8.95
C CYS A 102 -11.62 7.98 8.15
N SER A 103 -10.88 7.32 7.26
CA SER A 103 -9.89 7.90 6.36
C SER A 103 -10.50 8.74 5.23
N THR A 104 -11.82 8.75 5.08
CA THR A 104 -12.53 9.71 4.25
C THR A 104 -12.37 11.12 4.81
N CYS A 105 -12.54 11.30 6.12
CA CYS A 105 -12.42 12.60 6.78
C CYS A 105 -11.00 12.85 7.31
N HIS A 106 -10.31 11.80 7.77
CA HIS A 106 -8.99 11.88 8.38
C HIS A 106 -7.87 11.48 7.43
N GLY A 107 -6.75 12.20 7.47
CA GLY A 107 -5.51 11.88 6.78
C GLY A 107 -4.34 11.75 7.75
N VAL A 108 -3.69 10.58 7.78
CA VAL A 108 -2.54 10.30 8.66
C VAL A 108 -1.20 10.75 8.08
N HIS A 109 -1.15 10.98 6.76
CA HIS A 109 0.00 11.52 6.05
C HIS A 109 -0.45 12.64 5.13
N SER A 110 0.39 13.67 4.99
CA SER A 110 0.19 14.75 4.02
C SER A 110 -1.21 15.38 4.14
N ALA A 111 -1.68 15.54 5.38
CA ALA A 111 -2.98 16.10 5.70
C ALA A 111 -2.82 17.49 6.31
N ASP A 112 -3.56 18.44 5.78
CA ASP A 112 -3.76 19.76 6.36
C ASP A 112 -5.27 19.96 6.47
N SER A 113 -5.74 20.39 7.64
CA SER A 113 -7.15 20.69 7.89
C SER A 113 -7.58 22.00 7.20
N ARG A 114 -6.87 22.38 6.14
CA ARG A 114 -7.09 23.53 5.28
C ARG A 114 -7.00 23.13 3.82
N SER A 115 -8.11 23.21 3.09
CA SER A 115 -8.17 22.89 1.66
C SER A 115 -7.35 23.84 0.79
N SER A 116 -7.03 25.05 1.26
CA SER A 116 -6.20 26.03 0.54
C SER A 116 -4.74 25.61 0.38
N ASN A 117 -4.24 24.71 1.24
CA ASN A 117 -2.85 24.29 1.25
C ASN A 117 -2.70 22.93 0.55
N TYR A 118 -2.21 22.93 -0.69
CA TYR A 118 -1.88 21.68 -1.38
C TYR A 118 -0.63 21.06 -0.75
N VAL A 119 -0.81 19.89 -0.12
CA VAL A 119 0.26 19.14 0.51
C VAL A 119 0.69 17.99 -0.40
N ASN A 120 1.89 18.09 -0.98
CA ASN A 120 2.50 17.02 -1.77
C ASN A 120 3.63 16.35 -0.96
N GLY A 121 3.32 15.20 -0.34
CA GLY A 121 4.26 14.51 0.56
C GLY A 121 4.44 15.24 1.89
N PHE A 122 5.66 15.33 2.40
CA PHE A 122 5.99 16.06 3.65
C PHE A 122 6.38 17.53 3.42
N LYS A 123 6.16 18.08 2.22
CA LYS A 123 6.47 19.48 1.89
C LYS A 123 5.27 20.39 2.16
N ASN A 124 5.53 21.61 2.64
CA ASN A 124 4.53 22.65 2.95
C ASN A 124 3.49 22.25 4.04
N LEU A 125 3.92 21.48 5.04
CA LEU A 125 3.09 21.17 6.21
C LEU A 125 2.95 22.44 7.06
N SER A 126 1.70 22.84 7.30
CA SER A 126 1.40 23.89 8.25
C SER A 126 1.50 23.38 9.70
N SER A 127 1.42 24.26 10.70
CA SER A 127 1.54 23.88 12.13
C SER A 127 0.47 22.88 12.63
N GLY A 128 -0.53 22.55 11.80
CA GLY A 128 -1.62 21.62 12.12
C GLY A 128 -2.52 22.12 13.27
N ASP A 129 -3.77 21.66 13.29
CA ASP A 129 -4.70 21.85 14.42
C ASP A 129 -4.81 20.59 15.29
N GLY A 130 -4.01 19.55 14.97
CA GLY A 130 -3.99 18.26 15.65
C GLY A 130 -5.13 17.30 15.25
N ASN A 131 -6.08 17.71 14.41
CA ASN A 131 -7.28 16.92 14.13
C ASN A 131 -7.14 15.95 12.94
N LEU A 132 -6.01 16.04 12.20
CA LEU A 132 -5.71 15.21 11.04
C LEU A 132 -6.82 15.24 9.97
N LEU A 133 -7.56 16.34 9.83
CA LEU A 133 -8.65 16.44 8.85
C LEU A 133 -8.09 16.73 7.46
N ARG A 134 -8.76 16.21 6.43
CA ARG A 134 -8.38 16.40 5.02
C ARG A 134 -8.83 17.73 4.43
N THR A 135 -9.83 18.36 5.03
CA THR A 135 -10.47 19.58 4.52
C THR A 135 -10.83 20.51 5.68
N ASN A 136 -11.35 21.69 5.32
CA ASN A 136 -11.67 22.76 6.26
C ASN A 136 -12.68 22.31 7.31
N PRO A 137 -12.36 22.31 8.62
CA PRO A 137 -13.36 22.08 9.66
C PRO A 137 -14.41 23.21 9.68
N ARG A 138 -13.97 24.46 9.50
CA ARG A 138 -14.84 25.65 9.35
C ARG A 138 -14.62 26.28 7.97
N GLY A 139 -15.69 26.67 7.29
CA GLY A 139 -15.65 27.40 6.02
C GLY A 139 -15.30 28.87 6.24
N ALA A 140 -15.03 29.61 5.16
CA ALA A 140 -14.83 31.05 5.24
C ALA A 140 -16.10 31.75 5.76
N LYS A 141 -15.93 32.76 6.61
CA LYS A 141 -17.03 33.60 7.09
C LYS A 141 -17.73 34.23 5.89
N VAL A 142 -19.06 34.22 5.90
CA VAL A 142 -19.91 34.85 4.88
C VAL A 142 -20.79 35.93 5.50
N ASP A 143 -21.33 36.81 4.67
CA ASP A 143 -22.28 37.83 5.12
C ASP A 143 -23.62 37.21 5.57
N PRO A 144 -24.39 37.89 6.45
CA PRO A 144 -25.68 37.38 6.91
C PRO A 144 -26.63 37.08 5.74
N GLY A 145 -27.22 35.88 5.72
CA GLY A 145 -28.14 35.44 4.66
C GLY A 145 -27.46 34.99 3.36
N ALA A 146 -26.13 35.09 3.26
CA ALA A 146 -25.39 34.46 2.17
C ALA A 146 -25.31 32.94 2.38
N PRO A 147 -25.23 32.13 1.30
CA PRO A 147 -24.99 30.69 1.41
C PRO A 147 -23.70 30.39 2.16
N ASP A 148 -23.71 29.33 2.95
CA ASP A 148 -22.53 28.92 3.71
C ASP A 148 -21.36 28.58 2.79
N SER A 149 -20.18 29.02 3.21
CA SER A 149 -18.95 28.47 2.66
C SER A 149 -18.83 26.97 2.95
N ILE A 150 -18.24 26.24 2.00
CA ILE A 150 -17.97 24.81 2.16
C ILE A 150 -17.06 24.57 3.38
N ASN A 151 -17.53 23.68 4.26
CA ASN A 151 -16.84 23.14 5.43
C ASN A 151 -17.02 21.61 5.44
N ILE A 152 -16.29 20.90 6.30
CA ILE A 152 -16.27 19.43 6.31
C ILE A 152 -17.66 18.78 6.38
N CYS A 153 -18.65 19.44 7.00
CA CYS A 153 -20.02 18.96 7.06
C CYS A 153 -20.78 19.26 5.76
N THR A 154 -20.69 20.50 5.27
CA THR A 154 -21.37 20.95 4.04
C THR A 154 -20.72 20.43 2.76
N ASN A 155 -19.58 19.74 2.84
CA ASN A 155 -19.06 18.89 1.76
C ASN A 155 -20.06 17.78 1.39
N CYS A 156 -20.83 17.28 2.36
CA CYS A 156 -21.73 16.14 2.20
C CYS A 156 -23.19 16.51 2.45
N HIS A 157 -23.46 17.30 3.50
CA HIS A 157 -24.82 17.60 3.95
C HIS A 157 -25.30 18.94 3.39
N THR A 158 -26.58 19.01 3.02
CA THR A 158 -27.25 20.24 2.57
C THR A 158 -28.58 20.44 3.31
N GLY A 159 -29.27 21.53 3.00
CA GLY A 159 -30.59 21.84 3.56
C GLY A 159 -30.54 22.40 4.97
N LYS A 160 -29.34 22.70 5.50
CA LYS A 160 -29.13 23.36 6.78
C LYS A 160 -28.07 24.44 6.58
N MET A 161 -28.22 25.57 7.25
CA MET A 161 -27.29 26.70 7.13
C MET A 161 -26.51 26.91 8.43
N ASN A 162 -25.42 27.65 8.40
CA ASN A 162 -24.76 28.13 9.60
C ASN A 162 -25.69 29.11 10.31
N HIS A 163 -25.54 29.23 11.63
CA HIS A 163 -26.29 30.20 12.41
C HIS A 163 -25.60 31.57 12.27
N ASN A 164 -25.87 32.25 11.14
CA ASN A 164 -25.25 33.52 10.75
C ASN A 164 -26.26 34.65 10.47
N GLY A 165 -27.52 34.51 10.87
CA GLY A 165 -28.58 35.46 10.53
C GLY A 165 -28.36 36.91 11.01
N LYS A 166 -27.44 37.13 11.96
CA LYS A 166 -26.97 38.45 12.42
C LYS A 166 -25.44 38.58 12.39
N GLY A 167 -24.75 37.79 11.55
CA GLY A 167 -23.29 37.88 11.37
C GLY A 167 -22.45 37.15 12.43
N GLN A 168 -23.05 36.23 13.19
CA GLN A 168 -22.39 35.54 14.31
C GLN A 168 -21.38 34.46 13.89
N ASP A 169 -21.38 34.00 12.62
CA ASP A 169 -20.48 32.96 12.09
C ASP A 169 -20.44 31.66 12.94
N ILE A 170 -21.59 31.22 13.48
CA ILE A 170 -21.67 29.95 14.22
C ILE A 170 -21.87 28.81 13.22
N GLN A 171 -20.84 28.00 13.01
CA GLN A 171 -20.85 26.96 11.99
C GLN A 171 -21.21 25.58 12.55
N CYS A 172 -21.43 24.61 11.65
CA CYS A 172 -21.87 23.26 12.01
C CYS A 172 -21.02 22.63 13.12
N LEU A 173 -19.67 22.71 13.02
CA LEU A 173 -18.78 22.14 14.03
C LEU A 173 -18.81 22.90 15.36
N ASP A 174 -19.23 24.16 15.40
CA ASP A 174 -19.30 24.91 16.65
C ASP A 174 -20.40 24.34 17.57
N CYS A 175 -21.45 23.76 16.98
CA CYS A 175 -22.56 23.12 17.69
C CYS A 175 -22.48 21.58 17.69
N HIS A 176 -22.04 20.96 16.59
CA HIS A 176 -21.99 19.52 16.44
C HIS A 176 -20.55 18.98 16.55
N GLY A 177 -20.37 17.91 17.31
CA GLY A 177 -19.19 17.07 17.23
C GLY A 177 -19.39 15.95 16.20
N ALA A 178 -18.32 15.42 15.65
CA ALA A 178 -18.39 14.15 14.92
C ALA A 178 -18.44 12.95 15.88
N HIS A 179 -17.90 13.11 17.11
CA HIS A 179 -17.75 12.07 18.11
C HIS A 179 -18.01 12.68 19.50
N VAL A 180 -19.06 12.25 20.18
CA VAL A 180 -19.52 12.78 21.49
C VAL A 180 -19.87 11.67 22.49
N GLU A 181 -19.52 10.42 22.16
CA GLU A 181 -19.98 9.18 22.78
C GLU A 181 -19.57 8.98 24.25
N TYR A 182 -18.47 9.58 24.71
CA TYR A 182 -17.95 9.37 26.06
C TYR A 182 -18.33 10.52 27.01
N ASP A 183 -19.16 10.22 28.02
CA ASP A 183 -19.36 11.06 29.21
C ASP A 183 -18.62 10.44 30.40
N PRO A 184 -17.55 11.06 30.93
CA PRO A 184 -16.93 10.60 32.16
C PRO A 184 -17.91 10.62 33.36
N LYS A 185 -18.95 11.45 33.31
CA LYS A 185 -19.97 11.62 34.36
C LYS A 185 -21.25 10.80 34.13
N ASP A 186 -21.39 10.16 32.96
CA ASP A 186 -22.46 9.19 32.65
C ASP A 186 -21.90 8.04 31.78
N PRO A 187 -20.96 7.24 32.31
CA PRO A 187 -20.22 6.25 31.52
C PRO A 187 -21.09 5.08 31.03
N THR A 188 -22.28 4.89 31.60
CA THR A 188 -23.25 3.85 31.20
C THR A 188 -24.30 4.37 30.22
N ALA A 189 -24.25 5.66 29.84
CA ALA A 189 -25.30 6.35 29.11
C ALA A 189 -26.69 6.21 29.78
N ALA A 190 -26.73 6.06 31.10
CA ALA A 190 -27.96 5.89 31.87
C ALA A 190 -28.85 7.15 31.81
N GLN A 191 -28.27 8.31 31.52
CA GLN A 191 -28.98 9.57 31.38
C GLN A 191 -29.40 9.86 29.92
N GLY A 192 -29.22 8.91 29.00
CA GLY A 192 -29.64 8.98 27.59
C GLY A 192 -28.49 9.28 26.63
N ARG A 193 -28.62 8.80 25.38
CA ARG A 193 -27.56 8.95 24.35
C ARG A 193 -27.73 10.22 23.53
N ASN A 194 -26.61 10.91 23.28
CA ASN A 194 -26.56 12.10 22.41
C ASN A 194 -26.55 11.70 20.93
N ILE A 195 -27.72 11.33 20.41
CA ILE A 195 -27.89 10.81 19.05
C ILE A 195 -27.81 11.90 17.95
N LYS A 196 -27.78 13.18 18.35
CA LYS A 196 -27.68 14.33 17.43
C LYS A 196 -26.27 14.93 17.40
N LEU A 197 -25.33 14.30 18.09
CA LEU A 197 -23.92 14.63 18.11
C LEU A 197 -23.65 16.07 18.56
N ILE A 198 -24.44 16.58 19.50
CA ILE A 198 -24.31 17.96 20.00
C ILE A 198 -23.07 18.06 20.89
N ARG A 199 -22.26 19.11 20.74
CA ARG A 199 -21.10 19.33 21.62
C ARG A 199 -21.56 19.55 23.05
N ARG A 200 -20.83 18.93 23.97
CA ARG A 200 -21.01 19.10 25.41
C ARG A 200 -20.62 20.49 25.88
N TYR A 201 -19.69 21.12 25.16
CA TYR A 201 -19.22 22.47 25.44
C TYR A 201 -19.29 23.27 24.15
N MET A 202 -20.20 24.24 24.12
CA MET A 202 -20.30 25.19 23.03
C MET A 202 -19.26 26.29 23.19
N PRO A 203 -18.75 26.88 22.10
CA PRO A 203 -17.88 28.04 22.18
C PRO A 203 -18.52 29.15 23.05
N GLY A 204 -17.82 29.57 24.10
CA GLY A 204 -18.30 30.60 25.03
C GLY A 204 -19.16 30.09 26.20
N SER A 205 -19.52 28.79 26.26
CA SER A 205 -20.22 28.20 27.41
C SER A 205 -19.24 27.75 28.49
N THR A 206 -19.47 28.13 29.74
CA THR A 206 -18.75 27.60 30.92
C THR A 206 -19.39 26.33 31.48
N SER A 207 -20.62 26.03 31.08
CA SER A 207 -21.41 24.90 31.59
C SER A 207 -21.57 23.82 30.52
N GLN A 208 -21.56 22.56 30.96
CA GLN A 208 -21.82 21.44 30.07
C GLN A 208 -23.26 21.52 29.58
N VAL A 209 -23.43 21.68 28.26
CA VAL A 209 -24.70 21.54 27.57
C VAL A 209 -25.10 20.08 27.61
N PHE A 210 -26.28 19.80 28.15
CA PHE A 210 -26.82 18.45 28.23
C PHE A 210 -27.89 18.28 27.16
N PHE A 211 -27.61 17.43 26.16
CA PHE A 211 -28.55 17.10 25.10
C PHE A 211 -28.90 15.62 25.16
N ARG A 212 -30.05 15.30 25.78
CA ARG A 212 -30.54 13.94 25.96
C ARG A 212 -31.59 13.59 24.91
N TYR A 213 -31.61 12.33 24.51
CA TYR A 213 -32.75 11.72 23.83
C TYR A 213 -33.41 10.72 24.77
N THR A 214 -34.46 11.15 25.48
CA THR A 214 -35.22 10.33 26.45
C THR A 214 -36.37 9.56 25.79
N GLY A 215 -36.25 9.24 24.49
CA GLY A 215 -37.28 8.53 23.73
C GLY A 215 -38.50 9.38 23.34
N SER A 216 -38.68 10.60 23.88
CA SER A 216 -39.80 11.48 23.51
C SER A 216 -39.51 12.98 23.40
N ARG A 217 -38.41 13.52 23.94
CA ARG A 217 -38.11 14.96 23.94
C ARG A 217 -36.63 15.26 23.70
N LEU A 218 -36.35 16.33 22.93
CA LEU A 218 -35.03 16.95 22.77
C LEU A 218 -34.93 18.11 23.77
N GLU A 219 -33.80 18.30 24.43
CA GLU A 219 -33.66 19.32 25.49
C GLU A 219 -33.09 20.62 24.92
N TYR A 220 -33.89 21.35 24.14
CA TYR A 220 -33.46 22.66 23.62
C TYR A 220 -33.33 23.71 24.74
N LYS A 221 -34.20 23.61 25.74
CA LYS A 221 -34.29 24.43 26.96
C LYS A 221 -34.76 23.55 28.11
N ASN A 222 -34.24 23.74 29.32
CA ASN A 222 -34.69 23.01 30.50
C ASN A 222 -34.66 23.85 31.78
N GLY A 223 -35.23 23.32 32.87
CA GLY A 223 -35.29 24.03 34.16
C GLY A 223 -33.94 24.22 34.86
N SER A 224 -32.88 23.58 34.38
CA SER A 224 -31.52 23.70 34.90
C SER A 224 -30.66 24.71 34.12
N GLY A 225 -31.22 25.34 33.08
CA GLY A 225 -30.52 26.35 32.28
C GLY A 225 -29.36 25.81 31.44
N ASN A 226 -29.30 24.50 31.20
CA ASN A 226 -28.21 23.86 30.46
C ASN A 226 -28.68 23.17 29.16
N GLY A 227 -29.84 23.60 28.63
CA GLY A 227 -30.31 23.17 27.31
C GLY A 227 -29.41 23.66 26.17
N VAL A 228 -29.59 23.09 24.97
CA VAL A 228 -28.69 23.37 23.83
C VAL A 228 -28.62 24.84 23.44
N CYS A 229 -29.76 25.54 23.45
CA CYS A 229 -29.81 26.95 23.10
C CYS A 229 -29.28 27.83 24.24
N GLU A 230 -29.52 27.41 25.48
CA GLU A 230 -29.11 28.11 26.71
C GLU A 230 -27.60 28.10 26.91
N GLY A 231 -26.88 27.16 26.29
CA GLY A 231 -25.42 27.13 26.26
C GLY A 231 -24.77 28.32 25.53
N CYS A 232 -25.50 29.01 24.66
CA CYS A 232 -25.00 30.18 23.94
C CYS A 232 -25.76 31.46 24.30
N HIS A 233 -27.07 31.40 24.48
CA HIS A 233 -27.90 32.56 24.82
C HIS A 233 -29.14 32.20 25.64
N THR A 234 -29.58 33.11 26.50
CA THR A 234 -30.86 32.96 27.21
C THR A 234 -32.02 33.40 26.32
N PRO A 235 -33.05 32.56 26.07
CA PRO A 235 -34.22 32.97 25.30
C PRO A 235 -34.95 34.15 25.97
N PRO A 236 -35.35 35.19 25.22
CA PRO A 236 -36.00 36.35 25.79
C PRO A 236 -37.40 36.01 26.32
N ALA A 237 -37.70 36.42 27.55
CA ALA A 237 -38.98 36.18 28.23
C ALA A 237 -40.17 36.96 27.65
N SER A 238 -39.91 37.90 26.72
CA SER A 238 -40.93 38.72 26.05
C SER A 238 -41.79 37.97 25.03
N VAL A 239 -41.47 36.70 24.73
CA VAL A 239 -42.24 35.84 23.83
C VAL A 239 -42.82 34.69 24.67
N PRO A 240 -44.16 34.58 24.81
CA PRO A 240 -44.80 33.57 25.67
C PRO A 240 -44.38 32.13 25.36
N GLU A 241 -44.18 31.81 24.08
CA GLU A 241 -43.78 30.49 23.59
C GLU A 241 -42.37 30.08 24.07
N HIS A 242 -41.47 31.02 24.41
CA HIS A 242 -40.16 30.73 24.98
C HIS A 242 -40.20 30.21 26.43
N ALA A 243 -41.36 30.26 27.09
CA ALA A 243 -41.56 29.58 28.36
C ALA A 243 -41.59 28.04 28.18
N SER A 244 -41.96 27.55 27.00
CA SER A 244 -42.06 26.13 26.69
C SER A 244 -40.71 25.42 26.68
N THR A 245 -40.68 24.19 27.18
CA THR A 245 -39.55 23.25 27.04
C THR A 245 -39.80 22.22 25.92
N ASP A 246 -40.89 22.37 25.15
CA ASP A 246 -41.23 21.45 24.07
C ASP A 246 -40.52 21.82 22.75
N PRO A 247 -39.70 20.92 22.18
CA PRO A 247 -39.05 21.14 20.90
C PRO A 247 -39.99 21.43 19.74
N LYS A 248 -41.23 20.92 19.77
CA LYS A 248 -42.20 21.15 18.70
C LYS A 248 -42.62 22.62 18.66
N VAL A 249 -42.72 23.27 19.82
CA VAL A 249 -43.01 24.71 19.92
C VAL A 249 -41.82 25.51 19.38
N CYS A 250 -40.61 25.16 19.78
CA CYS A 250 -39.40 25.82 19.30
C CYS A 250 -39.23 25.66 17.78
N ASN A 251 -39.34 24.43 17.24
CA ASN A 251 -39.14 24.12 15.81
C ASN A 251 -40.20 24.77 14.90
N LYS A 252 -41.36 25.16 15.44
CA LYS A 252 -42.37 25.92 14.69
C LYS A 252 -41.79 27.26 14.23
N CYS A 253 -41.16 27.99 15.15
CA CYS A 253 -40.62 29.32 14.87
C CYS A 253 -39.12 29.32 14.52
N HIS A 254 -38.35 28.34 15.01
CA HIS A 254 -36.90 28.23 14.83
C HIS A 254 -36.54 26.97 14.05
N ALA A 255 -36.71 27.04 12.74
CA ALA A 255 -36.39 25.93 11.86
C ALA A 255 -34.88 25.77 11.65
N HIS A 256 -34.39 24.53 11.72
CA HIS A 256 -32.99 24.19 11.44
C HIS A 256 -32.63 24.33 9.94
N ASN A 257 -33.61 24.35 9.05
CA ASN A 257 -33.45 24.46 7.60
C ASN A 257 -33.97 25.80 7.06
N SER A 258 -33.94 26.85 7.88
CA SER A 258 -34.39 28.18 7.44
C SER A 258 -33.47 28.71 6.32
N PRO A 259 -34.04 29.26 5.23
CA PRO A 259 -33.27 29.77 4.09
C PRO A 259 -32.47 31.04 4.38
N ARG A 260 -32.62 31.63 5.58
CA ARG A 260 -31.84 32.81 6.02
C ARG A 260 -30.66 32.48 6.94
N ALA A 261 -30.77 31.41 7.72
CA ALA A 261 -29.75 30.82 8.60
C ALA A 261 -30.45 29.86 9.57
N SER A 262 -29.78 28.77 9.99
CA SER A 262 -30.37 27.82 10.95
C SER A 262 -30.85 28.53 12.22
N PHE A 263 -32.03 28.13 12.70
CA PHE A 263 -32.70 28.64 13.91
C PHE A 263 -33.04 30.14 13.87
N THR A 264 -32.91 30.80 12.71
CA THR A 264 -33.41 32.17 12.54
C THR A 264 -34.93 32.13 12.41
N ALA A 265 -35.62 32.79 13.33
CA ALA A 265 -37.06 32.97 13.24
C ALA A 265 -37.44 34.04 12.21
N SER A 266 -38.56 33.81 11.52
CA SER A 266 -39.22 34.78 10.65
C SER A 266 -40.71 34.86 10.97
N CYS A 267 -41.36 35.94 10.53
CA CYS A 267 -42.78 36.17 10.82
C CYS A 267 -43.67 35.05 10.26
N ASP A 268 -43.37 34.60 9.05
CA ASP A 268 -44.05 33.52 8.31
C ASP A 268 -43.76 32.13 8.89
N SER A 269 -42.55 31.87 9.41
CA SER A 269 -42.25 30.59 10.05
C SER A 269 -42.95 30.44 11.40
N CYS A 270 -43.08 31.53 12.17
CA CYS A 270 -43.77 31.47 13.45
C CYS A 270 -45.32 31.53 13.33
N HIS A 271 -45.86 32.24 12.32
CA HIS A 271 -47.30 32.52 12.19
C HIS A 271 -48.02 31.93 10.95
N GLY A 272 -47.33 31.36 9.95
CA GLY A 272 -47.92 30.76 8.73
C GLY A 272 -48.28 31.76 7.61
N TYR A 273 -48.53 31.28 6.37
CA TYR A 273 -48.97 32.12 5.23
C TYR A 273 -50.15 31.52 4.42
N PRO A 274 -51.30 32.23 4.29
CA PRO A 274 -51.63 33.39 5.11
C PRO A 274 -51.71 32.99 6.59
N PRO A 275 -51.40 33.89 7.55
CA PRO A 275 -51.43 33.55 8.97
C PRO A 275 -52.81 33.02 9.35
N THR A 276 -52.92 31.75 9.70
CA THR A 276 -54.16 31.17 10.18
C THR A 276 -54.30 31.50 11.66
N VAL A 277 -54.70 32.72 11.96
CA VAL A 277 -55.25 33.05 13.28
C VAL A 277 -56.54 33.84 13.12
N THR A 278 -57.65 33.10 13.16
CA THR A 278 -58.98 33.58 13.52
C THR A 278 -59.09 34.04 14.98
N GLN A 279 -57.98 34.26 15.70
CA GLN A 279 -58.01 34.58 17.14
C GLN A 279 -57.43 35.95 17.53
N TRP A 280 -56.99 36.79 16.59
CA TRP A 280 -56.57 38.17 16.88
C TRP A 280 -57.52 39.21 16.30
N PHE A 281 -58.83 38.91 16.25
CA PHE A 281 -59.83 39.97 16.30
C PHE A 281 -59.94 40.48 17.73
N ASN A 282 -59.03 41.38 18.09
CA ASN A 282 -59.33 42.39 19.11
C ASN A 282 -59.60 43.69 18.33
N PRO A 283 -60.86 44.17 18.25
CA PRO A 283 -61.25 45.31 17.41
C PRO A 283 -60.66 46.68 17.81
N GLY A 284 -59.48 46.73 18.46
CA GLY A 284 -58.96 47.95 19.08
C GLY A 284 -57.45 48.16 19.07
N ASN A 285 -56.63 47.27 18.49
CA ASN A 285 -55.18 47.52 18.38
C ASN A 285 -54.75 47.55 16.91
N THR A 286 -54.39 48.75 16.46
CA THR A 286 -53.70 48.97 15.18
C THR A 286 -52.29 48.39 15.23
N HIS A 287 -51.78 47.95 14.08
CA HIS A 287 -50.37 47.65 13.88
C HIS A 287 -49.53 48.82 14.39
N SER A 288 -48.64 48.60 15.36
CA SER A 288 -47.64 49.59 15.72
C SER A 288 -46.59 49.68 14.59
N SER A 289 -46.69 50.78 13.85
CA SER A 289 -45.58 51.48 13.18
C SER A 289 -44.58 50.63 12.37
N SER A 290 -45.07 49.86 11.41
CA SER A 290 -44.25 49.43 10.27
C SER A 290 -45.07 49.67 8.99
N THR A 291 -45.00 50.89 8.46
CA THR A 291 -45.70 51.40 7.26
C THR A 291 -45.17 50.84 5.94
N ASP A 292 -44.65 49.61 5.92
CA ASP A 292 -44.04 49.03 4.73
C ASP A 292 -44.73 47.73 4.31
N CYS A 293 -45.95 47.88 3.78
CA CYS A 293 -46.73 46.80 3.18
C CYS A 293 -46.14 46.28 1.86
N SER A 294 -45.15 46.99 1.28
CA SER A 294 -44.50 46.62 0.01
C SER A 294 -43.68 45.34 0.10
N LYS A 295 -43.32 44.92 1.32
CA LYS A 295 -42.61 43.66 1.58
C LYS A 295 -43.46 42.40 1.44
N CYS A 296 -44.80 42.53 1.37
CA CYS A 296 -45.71 41.38 1.29
C CYS A 296 -46.54 41.30 -0.02
N HIS A 297 -46.65 42.39 -0.80
CA HIS A 297 -47.55 42.45 -1.97
C HIS A 297 -46.88 43.01 -3.23
N ASN A 298 -45.95 42.26 -3.84
CA ASN A 298 -45.16 42.77 -4.98
C ASN A 298 -45.48 42.17 -6.37
N THR A 299 -46.74 41.79 -6.67
CA THR A 299 -47.25 41.72 -8.06
C THR A 299 -48.78 41.82 -8.13
N SER A 300 -49.24 43.00 -8.57
CA SER A 300 -50.52 43.35 -9.25
C SER A 300 -51.89 43.39 -8.52
N PRO A 301 -52.44 44.63 -8.44
CA PRO A 301 -53.79 45.12 -8.21
C PRO A 301 -55.09 44.37 -8.44
N SER A 302 -55.30 43.59 -9.49
CA SER A 302 -56.58 43.81 -10.19
C SER A 302 -57.27 42.56 -10.70
N VAL A 303 -58.33 42.11 -10.00
CA VAL A 303 -59.55 41.56 -10.62
C VAL A 303 -60.61 41.38 -9.54
N HIS A 304 -61.57 42.29 -9.47
CA HIS A 304 -63.00 42.07 -9.21
C HIS A 304 -63.68 43.43 -9.43
N MET A 305 -64.18 43.70 -10.65
CA MET A 305 -65.34 44.55 -11.00
C MET A 305 -65.37 44.92 -12.52
N ASN A 306 -66.35 44.34 -13.25
CA ASN A 306 -67.17 44.85 -14.39
C ASN A 306 -66.69 45.05 -15.87
N ASN A 307 -67.26 44.22 -16.78
CA ASN A 307 -67.79 44.41 -18.17
C ASN A 307 -66.99 45.05 -19.36
N VAL A 308 -66.51 44.14 -20.24
CA VAL A 308 -66.46 44.05 -21.74
C VAL A 308 -65.75 45.11 -22.62
N LEU A 309 -64.60 44.72 -23.23
CA LEU A 309 -64.32 44.77 -24.69
C LEU A 309 -62.99 44.06 -25.03
N ASP A 310 -63.02 42.75 -25.28
CA ASP A 310 -61.99 42.03 -26.04
C ASP A 310 -62.54 40.63 -26.34
N LEU A 311 -62.93 40.36 -27.59
CA LEU A 311 -63.39 39.03 -28.00
C LEU A 311 -62.16 38.13 -28.12
N ARG A 312 -61.71 37.62 -26.98
CA ARG A 312 -60.58 36.70 -26.89
C ARG A 312 -60.99 35.35 -27.47
N CYS A 313 -60.05 34.68 -28.14
CA CYS A 313 -60.31 33.42 -28.82
C CYS A 313 -60.83 32.31 -27.87
N ASP A 314 -60.42 32.33 -26.59
CA ASP A 314 -60.85 31.40 -25.54
C ASP A 314 -62.31 31.60 -25.07
N GLY A 315 -62.96 32.68 -25.51
CA GLY A 315 -64.36 32.97 -25.19
C GLY A 315 -65.39 32.15 -25.99
N CYS A 316 -64.98 31.55 -27.11
CA CYS A 316 -65.90 30.77 -27.98
C CYS A 316 -65.35 29.40 -28.38
N HIS A 317 -64.03 29.23 -28.47
CA HIS A 317 -63.36 27.96 -28.75
C HIS A 317 -62.17 27.76 -27.80
N GLY A 318 -61.59 26.56 -27.76
CA GLY A 318 -60.33 26.35 -27.01
C GLY A 318 -59.21 27.24 -27.54
N PHE A 319 -58.19 27.52 -26.71
CA PHE A 319 -57.00 28.28 -27.10
C PHE A 319 -55.75 27.38 -26.99
N PRO A 320 -55.15 26.94 -28.12
CA PRO A 320 -55.54 27.17 -29.52
C PRO A 320 -56.84 26.42 -29.93
N PRO A 321 -57.52 26.84 -31.02
CA PRO A 321 -58.74 26.19 -31.49
C PRO A 321 -58.54 24.70 -31.78
N ASN A 322 -59.27 23.86 -31.03
CA ASN A 322 -59.15 22.40 -31.10
C ASN A 322 -60.18 21.80 -32.05
N TYR A 323 -59.89 21.81 -33.35
CA TYR A 323 -60.71 21.14 -34.36
C TYR A 323 -60.11 19.77 -34.71
N PRO A 324 -60.93 18.74 -34.99
CA PRO A 324 -60.44 17.43 -35.44
C PRO A 324 -59.59 17.54 -36.71
N ASN A 325 -58.44 16.88 -36.71
CA ASN A 325 -57.53 16.87 -37.86
C ASN A 325 -58.17 16.09 -39.03
N GLY A 326 -58.15 16.65 -40.24
CA GLY A 326 -58.34 15.86 -41.47
C GLY A 326 -59.71 15.89 -42.15
N SER A 327 -60.62 16.82 -41.87
CA SER A 327 -61.69 17.12 -42.84
C SER A 327 -62.27 18.53 -42.66
N PRO A 328 -62.21 19.42 -43.67
CA PRO A 328 -61.66 19.18 -45.01
C PRO A 328 -60.12 19.30 -45.10
N LYS A 329 -59.41 19.75 -44.04
CA LYS A 329 -57.95 20.06 -44.10
C LYS A 329 -57.19 19.69 -42.83
N ALA A 330 -55.88 19.50 -42.94
CA ALA A 330 -55.00 19.18 -41.82
C ALA A 330 -54.77 20.40 -40.90
N ASN A 331 -54.99 20.24 -39.59
CA ASN A 331 -54.82 21.29 -38.57
C ASN A 331 -54.10 20.70 -37.33
N SER A 332 -52.77 20.72 -37.33
CA SER A 332 -51.95 20.14 -36.24
C SER A 332 -50.96 21.18 -35.70
N HIS A 333 -51.40 21.96 -34.72
CA HIS A 333 -50.58 22.97 -34.04
C HIS A 333 -49.59 22.37 -33.02
N GLY A 334 -49.77 21.12 -32.61
CA GLY A 334 -49.03 20.51 -31.49
C GLY A 334 -47.50 20.49 -31.63
N SER A 335 -46.96 20.61 -32.84
CA SER A 335 -45.50 20.67 -33.09
C SER A 335 -44.94 22.09 -33.12
N HIS A 336 -45.79 23.13 -33.10
CA HIS A 336 -45.40 24.54 -33.20
C HIS A 336 -46.07 25.35 -32.07
N ASN A 337 -45.36 25.53 -30.96
CA ASN A 337 -45.85 26.30 -29.82
C ASN A 337 -45.53 27.81 -29.96
N PHE A 338 -46.03 28.42 -31.02
CA PHE A 338 -45.92 29.86 -31.26
C PHE A 338 -47.26 30.56 -31.02
N SER A 339 -47.17 31.84 -30.62
CA SER A 339 -48.36 32.70 -30.57
C SER A 339 -48.98 32.83 -31.96
N CYS A 340 -50.31 32.87 -32.03
CA CYS A 340 -51.05 32.80 -33.30
C CYS A 340 -50.68 33.93 -34.28
N ASP A 341 -50.23 35.09 -33.80
CA ASP A 341 -49.76 36.22 -34.62
C ASP A 341 -48.53 35.89 -35.46
N LYS A 342 -47.77 34.83 -35.13
CA LYS A 342 -46.58 34.44 -35.89
C LYS A 342 -46.91 33.80 -37.23
N CYS A 343 -48.04 33.12 -37.32
CA CYS A 343 -48.45 32.39 -38.53
C CYS A 343 -49.77 32.90 -39.12
N HIS A 344 -50.63 33.54 -38.32
CA HIS A 344 -51.95 34.02 -38.71
C HIS A 344 -52.08 35.53 -38.55
N PHE A 345 -51.03 36.28 -38.90
CA PHE A 345 -50.95 37.72 -38.64
C PHE A 345 -52.10 38.53 -39.27
N GLY A 346 -52.62 38.07 -40.43
CA GLY A 346 -53.80 38.67 -41.07
C GLY A 346 -55.10 38.54 -40.28
N THR A 347 -55.19 37.54 -39.39
CA THR A 347 -56.36 37.27 -38.55
C THR A 347 -56.17 37.80 -37.12
N THR A 348 -54.95 37.73 -36.57
CA THR A 348 -54.61 38.22 -35.21
C THR A 348 -53.24 38.89 -35.17
N SER A 349 -53.16 40.10 -34.60
CA SER A 349 -51.89 40.81 -34.38
C SER A 349 -51.36 40.67 -32.95
N THR A 350 -52.19 40.20 -32.02
CA THR A 350 -51.89 40.05 -30.58
C THR A 350 -51.74 38.58 -30.17
N GLY A 351 -52.09 37.65 -31.07
CA GLY A 351 -52.12 36.21 -30.81
C GLY A 351 -53.29 35.74 -29.98
N THR A 352 -54.11 36.65 -29.42
CA THR A 352 -55.20 36.31 -28.49
C THR A 352 -56.53 36.98 -28.82
N THR A 353 -56.54 37.97 -29.72
CA THR A 353 -57.74 38.67 -30.19
C THR A 353 -57.81 38.68 -31.71
N VAL A 354 -59.03 38.76 -32.25
CA VAL A 354 -59.25 38.86 -33.70
C VAL A 354 -59.12 40.33 -34.13
N THR A 355 -58.36 40.59 -35.19
CA THR A 355 -58.14 41.96 -35.70
C THR A 355 -59.38 42.53 -36.41
N ASN A 356 -60.11 41.68 -37.13
CA ASN A 356 -61.34 42.01 -37.83
C ASN A 356 -62.22 40.76 -37.93
N THR A 357 -63.50 40.86 -37.55
CA THR A 357 -64.46 39.76 -37.62
C THR A 357 -64.60 39.16 -39.02
N ALA A 358 -64.49 39.99 -40.07
CA ALA A 358 -64.56 39.54 -41.47
C ALA A 358 -63.40 38.60 -41.88
N ASN A 359 -62.24 38.71 -41.23
CA ASN A 359 -61.07 37.85 -41.47
C ASN A 359 -61.16 36.52 -40.70
N HIS A 360 -62.17 36.34 -39.85
CA HIS A 360 -62.37 35.13 -39.05
C HIS A 360 -63.61 34.33 -39.51
N GLU A 361 -64.70 35.02 -39.90
CA GLU A 361 -65.96 34.38 -40.30
C GLU A 361 -66.01 33.90 -41.76
N ASN A 362 -65.02 34.26 -42.58
CA ASN A 362 -64.98 33.96 -44.02
C ASN A 362 -64.63 32.50 -44.36
N GLY A 363 -64.29 31.67 -43.37
CA GLY A 363 -63.90 30.26 -43.55
C GLY A 363 -62.56 30.07 -44.28
N VAL A 364 -61.79 31.14 -44.47
CA VAL A 364 -60.45 31.14 -45.08
C VAL A 364 -59.39 31.06 -43.98
N TYR A 365 -58.32 30.32 -44.25
CA TYR A 365 -57.19 30.16 -43.33
C TYR A 365 -56.00 30.97 -43.83
N ASP A 366 -55.89 32.20 -43.32
CA ASP A 366 -54.82 33.12 -43.67
C ASP A 366 -53.53 32.73 -42.94
N VAL A 367 -52.57 32.17 -43.67
CA VAL A 367 -51.25 31.79 -43.15
C VAL A 367 -50.25 32.80 -43.67
N THR A 368 -50.02 33.85 -42.89
CA THR A 368 -49.13 34.97 -43.21
C THR A 368 -48.18 35.20 -42.04
N ALA A 369 -46.88 35.31 -42.35
CA ALA A 369 -45.85 35.54 -41.35
C ALA A 369 -46.04 36.88 -40.65
N GLY A 370 -46.05 36.87 -39.31
CA GLY A 370 -46.06 38.06 -38.48
C GLY A 370 -44.66 38.63 -38.21
N PRO A 371 -44.55 39.76 -37.49
CA PRO A 371 -43.27 40.36 -37.12
C PRO A 371 -42.34 39.36 -36.42
N GLY A 372 -41.14 39.20 -36.97
CA GLY A 372 -40.11 38.28 -36.46
C GLY A 372 -40.19 36.84 -36.98
N ALA A 373 -41.13 36.53 -37.88
CA ALA A 373 -41.24 35.22 -38.53
C ALA A 373 -40.97 35.33 -40.05
N SER A 374 -40.35 34.30 -40.62
CA SER A 374 -40.16 34.14 -42.08
C SER A 374 -40.34 32.68 -42.46
N PHE A 375 -41.24 32.40 -43.40
CA PHE A 375 -41.48 31.08 -43.98
C PHE A 375 -42.18 31.22 -45.33
N THR A 376 -42.09 30.17 -46.14
CA THR A 376 -42.89 30.02 -47.36
C THR A 376 -43.93 28.93 -47.15
N TYR A 377 -45.22 29.29 -47.24
CA TYR A 377 -46.34 28.35 -47.17
C TYR A 377 -46.99 28.20 -48.56
N GLN A 378 -47.08 26.97 -49.05
CA GLN A 378 -47.77 26.65 -50.29
C GLN A 378 -49.09 25.96 -49.96
N TYR A 379 -50.20 26.54 -50.42
CA TYR A 379 -51.53 26.00 -50.23
C TYR A 379 -51.77 24.77 -51.11
N LEU A 380 -52.19 23.65 -50.50
CA LEU A 380 -52.60 22.42 -51.19
C LEU A 380 -53.98 21.97 -50.74
N SER A 381 -54.66 21.16 -51.55
CA SER A 381 -56.03 20.66 -51.27
C SER A 381 -56.13 19.92 -49.93
N THR A 382 -55.06 19.25 -49.50
CA THR A 382 -54.99 18.39 -48.31
C THR A 382 -54.27 19.00 -47.09
N GLY A 383 -53.82 20.26 -47.13
CA GLY A 383 -53.21 20.91 -45.93
C GLY A 383 -51.88 21.65 -46.10
N GLY A 384 -51.39 21.87 -47.33
CA GLY A 384 -50.24 22.74 -47.65
C GLY A 384 -48.84 22.29 -47.22
N THR A 385 -47.79 22.91 -47.76
CA THR A 385 -46.37 22.64 -47.45
C THR A 385 -45.65 23.88 -46.93
N CYS A 386 -44.71 23.68 -45.99
CA CYS A 386 -43.85 24.73 -45.42
C CYS A 386 -42.39 24.56 -45.87
N SER A 387 -41.71 25.66 -46.16
CA SER A 387 -40.27 25.72 -46.43
C SER A 387 -39.66 27.06 -45.98
N ASN A 388 -38.34 27.19 -46.02
CA ASN A 388 -37.60 28.45 -45.74
C ASN A 388 -37.81 29.04 -44.32
N ILE A 389 -37.86 28.17 -43.32
CA ILE A 389 -37.84 28.53 -41.88
C ILE A 389 -36.68 27.78 -41.21
N ASN A 390 -36.05 28.31 -40.16
CA ASN A 390 -34.78 27.78 -39.59
C ASN A 390 -34.71 26.24 -39.45
N CYS A 391 -35.80 25.58 -39.04
CA CYS A 391 -35.86 24.11 -38.89
C CYS A 391 -36.24 23.34 -40.18
N HIS A 392 -36.76 24.02 -41.20
CA HIS A 392 -37.18 23.46 -42.51
C HIS A 392 -36.57 24.24 -43.69
N SER A 393 -35.34 24.73 -43.52
CA SER A 393 -34.60 25.49 -44.52
C SER A 393 -33.34 24.74 -44.92
N GLY A 394 -32.90 24.93 -46.16
CA GLY A 394 -31.66 24.36 -46.70
C GLY A 394 -30.36 24.88 -46.07
N SER A 395 -30.41 25.43 -44.85
CA SER A 395 -29.26 25.93 -44.07
C SER A 395 -29.05 25.21 -42.73
N GLY A 396 -29.78 24.11 -42.46
CA GLY A 396 -29.54 23.22 -41.31
C GLY A 396 -28.33 22.28 -41.53
N ILE A 397 -28.07 21.38 -40.56
CA ILE A 397 -27.00 20.34 -40.63
C ILE A 397 -27.06 19.51 -41.93
N LEU A 398 -28.25 19.35 -42.52
CA LEU A 398 -28.41 18.86 -43.88
C LEU A 398 -28.57 20.03 -44.86
N SER A 399 -27.65 20.13 -45.80
CA SER A 399 -27.82 20.94 -47.00
C SER A 399 -29.00 20.41 -47.83
N ASN A 400 -30.01 21.25 -48.10
CA ASN A 400 -31.18 20.98 -48.95
C ASN A 400 -32.26 20.01 -48.41
N ALA A 401 -32.73 20.22 -47.17
CA ALA A 401 -33.92 19.53 -46.68
C ALA A 401 -35.16 19.83 -47.56
N ALA A 402 -35.93 18.80 -47.93
CA ALA A 402 -37.12 18.93 -48.77
C ALA A 402 -38.27 19.67 -48.05
N PRO A 403 -39.17 20.36 -48.78
CA PRO A 403 -40.37 20.96 -48.19
C PRO A 403 -41.21 19.94 -47.42
N VAL A 404 -41.73 20.33 -46.26
CA VAL A 404 -42.50 19.44 -45.38
C VAL A 404 -43.99 19.75 -45.46
N SER A 405 -44.83 18.71 -45.46
CA SER A 405 -46.29 18.86 -45.49
C SER A 405 -46.84 19.16 -44.10
N TRP A 406 -47.63 20.22 -43.97
CA TRP A 406 -48.24 20.61 -42.70
C TRP A 406 -49.27 19.57 -42.25
N GLY A 407 -49.20 19.19 -40.97
CA GLY A 407 -50.03 18.12 -40.41
C GLY A 407 -49.52 16.69 -40.66
N THR A 408 -48.33 16.51 -41.25
CA THR A 408 -47.65 15.21 -41.34
C THR A 408 -46.57 15.05 -40.28
N ALA A 409 -46.35 13.82 -39.81
CA ALA A 409 -45.30 13.54 -38.82
C ALA A 409 -43.93 13.51 -39.49
N LEU A 410 -42.97 14.28 -38.97
CA LEU A 410 -41.56 14.26 -39.38
C LEU A 410 -40.71 13.65 -38.26
N GLY A 411 -40.01 12.54 -38.57
CA GLY A 411 -39.14 11.83 -37.63
C GLY A 411 -37.66 12.13 -37.80
N CYS A 412 -36.81 11.59 -36.91
CA CYS A 412 -35.37 11.87 -36.84
C CYS A 412 -34.63 11.62 -38.17
N ILE A 413 -35.00 10.57 -38.90
CA ILE A 413 -34.36 10.15 -40.16
C ILE A 413 -34.56 11.19 -41.27
N GLY A 414 -35.68 11.93 -41.25
CA GLY A 414 -35.95 12.99 -42.21
C GLY A 414 -34.96 14.15 -42.15
N CYS A 415 -34.22 14.28 -41.03
CA CYS A 415 -33.24 15.34 -40.80
C CYS A 415 -31.81 14.83 -40.45
N HIS A 416 -31.61 13.56 -40.09
CA HIS A 416 -30.30 13.01 -39.69
C HIS A 416 -29.80 11.83 -40.54
N GLY A 417 -30.62 11.29 -41.45
CA GLY A 417 -30.31 10.05 -42.16
C GLY A 417 -30.59 8.78 -41.33
N ASP A 418 -30.27 7.61 -41.89
CA ASP A 418 -30.46 6.27 -41.29
C ASP A 418 -29.14 5.64 -40.80
N SER A 419 -29.19 4.39 -40.30
CA SER A 419 -28.03 3.69 -39.77
C SER A 419 -26.91 3.40 -40.78
N SER A 420 -27.20 3.48 -42.08
CA SER A 420 -26.23 3.30 -43.16
C SER A 420 -25.56 4.62 -43.57
N THR A 421 -26.25 5.74 -43.36
CA THR A 421 -25.81 7.09 -43.76
C THR A 421 -25.26 7.91 -42.59
N LEU A 422 -25.62 7.57 -41.35
CA LEU A 422 -25.10 8.19 -40.11
C LEU A 422 -23.78 7.53 -39.66
N ALA A 423 -22.70 7.80 -40.39
CA ALA A 423 -21.36 7.23 -40.15
C ALA A 423 -20.45 8.08 -39.25
N SER A 424 -20.99 9.05 -38.52
CA SER A 424 -20.18 9.98 -37.71
C SER A 424 -19.61 9.29 -36.45
N GLY A 425 -18.30 9.34 -36.28
CA GLY A 425 -17.62 8.85 -35.07
C GLY A 425 -17.88 7.37 -34.77
N SER A 426 -18.39 7.06 -33.57
CA SER A 426 -18.66 5.68 -33.13
C SER A 426 -20.12 5.23 -33.31
N HIS A 427 -20.97 6.00 -34.00
CA HIS A 427 -22.39 5.67 -34.22
C HIS A 427 -22.57 4.32 -34.91
N ALA A 428 -21.83 4.04 -35.97
CA ALA A 428 -21.95 2.78 -36.73
C ALA A 428 -21.81 1.53 -35.84
N LYS A 429 -20.87 1.52 -34.88
CA LYS A 429 -20.67 0.38 -33.97
C LYS A 429 -21.82 0.19 -32.98
N HIS A 430 -22.46 1.28 -32.55
CA HIS A 430 -23.56 1.23 -31.58
C HIS A 430 -24.91 0.93 -32.25
N LEU A 431 -25.17 1.51 -33.43
CA LEU A 431 -26.36 1.23 -34.22
C LEU A 431 -26.40 -0.25 -34.69
N GLN A 432 -25.26 -0.83 -35.05
CA GLN A 432 -25.14 -2.26 -35.38
C GLN A 432 -25.40 -3.20 -34.18
N LYS A 433 -25.25 -2.72 -32.94
CA LYS A 433 -25.60 -3.44 -31.71
C LYS A 433 -27.07 -3.28 -31.30
N GLY A 434 -27.87 -2.60 -32.13
CA GLY A 434 -29.29 -2.36 -31.90
C GLY A 434 -29.57 -1.21 -30.93
N ALA A 435 -28.60 -0.33 -30.67
CA ALA A 435 -28.85 0.89 -29.90
C ALA A 435 -29.74 1.84 -30.71
N GLY A 436 -30.81 2.30 -30.07
CA GLY A 436 -31.74 3.28 -30.60
C GLY A 436 -31.30 4.73 -30.34
N CYS A 437 -31.93 5.69 -31.02
CA CYS A 437 -31.66 7.11 -30.83
C CYS A 437 -31.99 7.55 -29.39
N ALA A 438 -33.15 7.12 -28.88
CA ALA A 438 -33.60 7.43 -27.53
C ALA A 438 -32.73 6.78 -26.41
N ASP A 439 -31.92 5.76 -26.75
CA ASP A 439 -31.00 5.14 -25.78
C ASP A 439 -29.89 6.08 -25.34
N CYS A 440 -29.54 7.07 -26.17
CA CYS A 440 -28.46 8.04 -25.93
C CYS A 440 -28.91 9.51 -26.09
N HIS A 441 -30.08 9.78 -26.67
CA HIS A 441 -30.60 11.14 -26.89
C HIS A 441 -32.00 11.33 -26.33
N SER A 442 -32.35 10.75 -25.18
CA SER A 442 -33.69 10.81 -24.57
C SER A 442 -34.23 12.22 -24.28
N ALA A 443 -33.36 13.23 -24.17
CA ALA A 443 -33.78 14.63 -24.03
C ALA A 443 -34.39 15.22 -25.32
N THR A 444 -34.05 14.64 -26.48
CA THR A 444 -34.49 15.10 -27.80
C THR A 444 -35.26 14.04 -28.59
N ALA A 445 -35.00 12.76 -28.36
CA ALA A 445 -35.63 11.61 -29.00
C ALA A 445 -36.45 10.78 -28.01
N GLN A 446 -37.78 10.74 -28.21
CA GLN A 446 -38.69 9.87 -27.46
C GLN A 446 -38.61 8.41 -27.94
N SER A 447 -38.32 8.22 -29.22
CA SER A 447 -38.12 6.91 -29.85
C SER A 447 -37.05 7.02 -30.95
N ASN A 448 -36.82 5.95 -31.70
CA ASN A 448 -35.90 5.99 -32.85
C ASN A 448 -36.44 6.83 -34.02
N THR A 449 -37.72 7.20 -33.98
CA THR A 449 -38.40 7.91 -35.08
C THR A 449 -39.20 9.13 -34.60
N THR A 450 -39.25 9.42 -33.30
CA THR A 450 -40.09 10.48 -32.73
C THR A 450 -39.28 11.38 -31.80
N LEU A 451 -39.42 12.69 -31.97
CA LEU A 451 -38.81 13.71 -31.11
C LEU A 451 -39.65 13.93 -29.84
N VAL A 452 -39.00 14.38 -28.76
CA VAL A 452 -39.70 14.81 -27.54
C VAL A 452 -40.43 16.13 -27.82
N ALA A 453 -41.75 16.13 -27.64
CA ALA A 453 -42.55 17.34 -27.83
C ALA A 453 -42.10 18.46 -26.88
N ASN A 454 -41.84 19.66 -27.41
CA ASN A 454 -41.28 20.80 -26.69
C ASN A 454 -39.91 20.53 -26.00
N GLY A 455 -39.16 19.52 -26.45
CA GLY A 455 -37.82 19.19 -25.94
C GLY A 455 -36.72 20.13 -26.45
N ALA A 456 -35.49 19.94 -25.95
CA ALA A 456 -34.33 20.81 -26.21
C ALA A 456 -33.86 20.82 -27.69
N HIS A 457 -34.47 20.04 -28.58
CA HIS A 457 -34.00 19.83 -29.96
C HIS A 457 -33.86 21.11 -30.82
N MET A 458 -34.48 22.23 -30.44
CA MET A 458 -34.50 23.47 -31.21
C MET A 458 -33.32 24.42 -30.89
N ASP A 459 -32.45 24.09 -29.93
CA ASP A 459 -31.33 24.95 -29.52
C ASP A 459 -30.02 24.71 -30.30
N SER A 460 -30.03 23.73 -31.23
CA SER A 460 -28.87 23.30 -32.05
C SER A 460 -27.70 22.73 -31.24
N ALA A 461 -27.87 22.43 -29.95
CA ALA A 461 -26.90 21.70 -29.16
C ALA A 461 -27.07 20.17 -29.37
N VAL A 462 -26.07 19.39 -28.96
CA VAL A 462 -26.09 17.92 -29.05
C VAL A 462 -26.27 17.36 -27.65
N GLU A 463 -27.50 17.00 -27.30
CA GLU A 463 -27.85 16.49 -25.98
C GLU A 463 -27.66 14.98 -25.98
N VAL A 464 -26.64 14.51 -25.27
CA VAL A 464 -26.42 13.07 -25.10
C VAL A 464 -26.79 12.66 -23.67
N SER A 465 -28.00 12.13 -23.52
CA SER A 465 -28.54 11.56 -22.29
C SER A 465 -29.47 10.41 -22.66
N GLY A 466 -29.50 9.31 -21.91
CA GLY A 466 -30.39 8.21 -22.28
C GLY A 466 -30.34 7.02 -21.34
N SER A 467 -31.32 6.13 -21.47
CA SER A 467 -31.53 5.00 -20.56
C SER A 467 -30.35 4.02 -20.53
N ARG A 468 -29.54 3.98 -21.60
CA ARG A 468 -28.35 3.12 -21.70
C ARG A 468 -27.04 3.84 -21.34
N LEU A 469 -27.13 5.14 -21.04
CA LEU A 469 -25.99 6.02 -20.81
C LEU A 469 -26.04 6.57 -19.37
N ALA A 470 -25.13 6.11 -18.51
CA ALA A 470 -25.13 6.55 -17.11
C ALA A 470 -24.52 7.95 -16.97
N VAL A 471 -23.41 8.22 -17.65
CA VAL A 471 -22.72 9.52 -17.71
C VAL A 471 -21.95 9.62 -19.03
N MET A 472 -21.99 10.78 -19.67
CA MET A 472 -21.05 11.16 -20.72
C MET A 472 -20.22 12.35 -20.26
N SER A 473 -18.89 12.21 -20.29
CA SER A 473 -17.97 13.29 -19.90
C SER A 473 -17.86 14.34 -21.01
N SER A 474 -17.33 15.52 -20.66
CA SER A 474 -16.97 16.56 -21.61
C SER A 474 -15.95 16.10 -22.66
N ASN A 475 -15.14 15.08 -22.34
CA ASN A 475 -14.20 14.45 -23.28
C ASN A 475 -14.83 13.33 -24.12
N LYS A 476 -16.17 13.18 -24.10
CA LYS A 476 -16.92 12.15 -24.83
C LYS A 476 -16.59 10.71 -24.40
N THR A 477 -16.18 10.50 -23.15
CA THR A 477 -16.11 9.16 -22.56
C THR A 477 -17.45 8.82 -21.90
N CYS A 478 -17.89 7.56 -21.99
CA CYS A 478 -19.20 7.19 -21.44
C CYS A 478 -19.18 5.87 -20.66
N THR A 479 -19.90 5.84 -19.54
CA THR A 479 -20.22 4.62 -18.77
C THR A 479 -21.58 4.09 -19.21
N THR A 480 -21.65 2.81 -19.57
CA THR A 480 -22.90 2.13 -19.98
C THR A 480 -22.99 0.76 -19.32
N ALA A 481 -24.14 0.08 -19.46
CA ALA A 481 -24.28 -1.32 -19.06
C ALA A 481 -23.35 -2.28 -19.83
N CYS A 482 -22.80 -1.85 -20.98
CA CYS A 482 -21.83 -2.60 -21.76
C CYS A 482 -20.38 -2.16 -21.52
N HIS A 483 -20.16 -0.93 -21.03
CA HIS A 483 -18.85 -0.34 -20.70
C HIS A 483 -18.70 -0.22 -19.17
N LEU A 484 -18.79 -1.35 -18.47
CA LEU A 484 -18.91 -1.42 -17.01
C LEU A 484 -17.58 -1.19 -16.26
N ALA A 485 -16.45 -1.59 -16.86
CA ALA A 485 -15.14 -1.58 -16.21
C ALA A 485 -14.18 -0.50 -16.75
N ALA A 486 -14.51 0.11 -17.88
CA ALA A 486 -13.71 1.15 -18.52
C ALA A 486 -14.61 2.15 -19.25
N THR A 487 -14.13 3.38 -19.43
CA THR A 487 -14.85 4.47 -20.10
C THR A 487 -14.13 4.83 -21.41
N PRO A 488 -14.24 4.01 -22.46
CA PRO A 488 -13.62 4.31 -23.73
C PRO A 488 -14.16 5.63 -24.29
N GLN A 489 -13.29 6.35 -24.98
CA GLN A 489 -13.60 7.66 -25.53
C GLN A 489 -14.24 7.52 -26.91
N TRP A 490 -15.40 8.15 -27.10
CA TRP A 490 -16.14 8.16 -28.36
C TRP A 490 -15.28 8.75 -29.47
N GLY A 491 -15.08 7.98 -30.54
CA GLY A 491 -14.22 8.34 -31.67
C GLY A 491 -12.72 8.02 -31.51
N VAL A 492 -12.26 7.43 -30.41
CA VAL A 492 -10.82 7.10 -30.19
C VAL A 492 -10.59 5.60 -29.99
N ALA A 493 -10.10 4.93 -31.03
CA ALA A 493 -9.98 3.47 -31.08
C ALA A 493 -9.04 2.86 -30.02
N SER A 494 -7.96 3.55 -29.64
CA SER A 494 -6.96 3.04 -28.68
C SER A 494 -7.53 2.83 -27.27
N THR A 495 -8.65 3.47 -26.93
CA THR A 495 -9.28 3.35 -25.61
C THR A 495 -10.07 2.04 -25.41
N GLY A 496 -10.24 1.24 -26.47
CA GLY A 496 -10.93 -0.05 -26.46
C GLY A 496 -10.06 -1.29 -26.75
N ALA A 497 -8.74 -1.22 -26.53
CA ALA A 497 -7.81 -2.34 -26.76
C ALA A 497 -7.72 -3.33 -25.58
N CYS A 498 -7.26 -4.56 -25.83
CA CYS A 498 -6.99 -5.54 -24.76
C CYS A 498 -6.00 -4.94 -23.75
N GLY A 499 -6.33 -4.99 -22.45
CA GLY A 499 -5.54 -4.35 -21.40
C GLY A 499 -5.92 -2.90 -21.07
N THR A 500 -6.84 -2.25 -21.80
CA THR A 500 -7.52 -1.02 -21.31
C THR A 500 -8.69 -1.35 -20.40
N CYS A 501 -9.39 -2.46 -20.66
CA CYS A 501 -10.48 -2.97 -19.83
C CYS A 501 -10.01 -4.00 -18.78
N HIS A 502 -8.93 -4.75 -19.06
CA HIS A 502 -8.36 -5.77 -18.16
C HIS A 502 -7.01 -5.32 -17.56
N ALA A 503 -6.88 -4.02 -17.26
CA ALA A 503 -5.65 -3.25 -16.97
C ALA A 503 -4.33 -4.02 -16.72
N THR A 504 -3.32 -3.64 -17.49
CA THR A 504 -1.95 -4.14 -17.47
C THR A 504 -1.01 -3.02 -17.01
N LEU A 505 -0.54 -3.06 -15.74
CA LEU A 505 0.68 -2.44 -15.14
C LEU A 505 0.53 -2.29 -13.58
N PRO A 506 1.64 -2.21 -12.80
CA PRO A 506 1.73 -2.80 -11.47
C PRO A 506 1.37 -1.82 -10.34
N SER A 507 0.09 -1.67 -10.03
CA SER A 507 -0.35 -1.21 -8.70
C SER A 507 -1.81 -1.59 -8.42
N SER A 508 -2.12 -1.95 -7.18
CA SER A 508 -3.37 -2.66 -6.85
C SER A 508 -4.57 -1.74 -6.62
N GLY A 509 -5.55 -1.85 -7.51
CA GLY A 509 -6.93 -1.33 -7.44
C GLY A 509 -7.79 -1.91 -8.58
N SER A 510 -7.78 -3.24 -8.70
CA SER A 510 -8.43 -4.13 -9.68
C SER A 510 -8.14 -3.93 -11.17
N ALA A 511 -7.26 -4.79 -11.68
CA ALA A 511 -7.47 -5.46 -12.94
C ALA A 511 -7.05 -6.92 -12.81
N LEU A 512 -7.78 -7.80 -13.47
CA LEU A 512 -7.65 -9.26 -13.40
C LEU A 512 -6.23 -9.81 -13.59
N ILE A 513 -5.34 -9.04 -14.21
CA ILE A 513 -3.95 -9.41 -14.53
C ILE A 513 -2.97 -8.98 -13.39
N ALA A 514 -3.42 -8.34 -12.31
CA ALA A 514 -2.55 -7.81 -11.25
C ALA A 514 -2.33 -8.76 -10.06
N SER A 515 -2.61 -10.07 -10.20
CA SER A 515 -2.26 -11.04 -9.16
C SER A 515 -0.72 -11.16 -9.05
N GLY A 516 -0.20 -11.43 -7.85
CA GLY A 516 1.25 -11.63 -7.67
C GLY A 516 1.81 -12.76 -8.54
N ALA A 517 0.95 -13.72 -8.91
CA ALA A 517 1.27 -14.78 -9.86
C ALA A 517 1.44 -14.24 -11.29
N HIS A 518 0.57 -13.36 -11.80
CA HIS A 518 0.74 -12.74 -13.11
C HIS A 518 2.07 -11.96 -13.23
N PHE A 519 2.42 -11.15 -12.23
CA PHE A 519 3.69 -10.38 -12.23
C PHE A 519 4.93 -11.26 -12.38
N ALA A 520 4.93 -12.47 -11.82
CA ALA A 520 6.05 -13.40 -11.91
C ALA A 520 6.19 -14.04 -13.32
N HIS A 521 5.15 -13.99 -14.15
CA HIS A 521 5.11 -14.63 -15.47
C HIS A 521 5.20 -13.63 -16.64
N PHE A 522 4.97 -12.33 -16.42
CA PHE A 522 5.22 -11.28 -17.41
C PHE A 522 6.69 -10.84 -17.40
N SER A 523 7.38 -10.94 -18.53
CA SER A 523 8.74 -10.41 -18.70
C SER A 523 8.99 -10.01 -20.14
N SER A 524 9.62 -8.85 -20.34
CA SER A 524 10.10 -8.37 -21.65
C SER A 524 11.63 -8.48 -21.80
N SER A 525 12.33 -9.10 -20.85
CA SER A 525 13.80 -9.20 -20.88
C SER A 525 14.28 -10.40 -21.69
N ALA A 526 15.14 -10.17 -22.68
CA ALA A 526 15.72 -11.22 -23.54
C ALA A 526 16.60 -12.24 -22.79
N THR A 527 16.99 -11.97 -21.54
CA THR A 527 17.83 -12.85 -20.69
C THR A 527 17.04 -13.62 -19.63
N SER A 528 15.71 -13.49 -19.59
CA SER A 528 14.85 -14.21 -18.65
C SER A 528 14.55 -15.64 -19.11
N TYR A 529 14.29 -16.54 -18.16
CA TYR A 529 13.73 -17.88 -18.41
C TYR A 529 12.31 -17.95 -17.79
N GLY A 530 11.43 -18.81 -18.32
CA GLY A 530 10.00 -18.87 -17.93
C GLY A 530 9.05 -18.62 -19.11
N PRO A 531 7.73 -18.48 -18.87
CA PRO A 531 6.75 -18.32 -19.94
C PRO A 531 6.76 -16.94 -20.64
N MET A 532 7.51 -15.95 -20.13
CA MET A 532 7.81 -14.67 -20.81
C MET A 532 6.60 -14.01 -21.48
N LEU A 533 5.49 -13.94 -20.75
CA LEU A 533 4.23 -13.43 -21.28
C LEU A 533 4.31 -11.92 -21.53
N THR A 534 3.53 -11.41 -22.48
CA THR A 534 3.41 -9.98 -22.79
C THR A 534 2.01 -9.46 -22.48
N GLN A 535 1.92 -8.19 -22.10
CA GLN A 535 0.67 -7.56 -21.64
C GLN A 535 -0.29 -7.17 -22.77
N THR A 536 0.17 -7.17 -24.02
CA THR A 536 -0.60 -6.68 -25.18
C THR A 536 -0.98 -7.78 -26.18
N SER A 537 -0.46 -9.00 -26.01
CA SER A 537 -0.75 -10.11 -26.92
C SER A 537 -1.89 -10.99 -26.41
N VAL A 538 -2.92 -11.16 -27.23
CA VAL A 538 -4.03 -12.10 -26.96
C VAL A 538 -3.49 -13.53 -26.74
N THR A 539 -2.46 -13.93 -27.48
CA THR A 539 -1.82 -15.25 -27.33
C THR A 539 -1.16 -15.44 -25.96
N SER A 540 -0.58 -14.37 -25.38
CA SER A 540 -0.03 -14.42 -24.01
C SER A 540 -1.10 -14.62 -22.95
N CYS A 541 -2.28 -14.02 -23.14
CA CYS A 541 -3.42 -14.23 -22.25
C CYS A 541 -4.03 -15.63 -22.44
N GLN A 542 -4.12 -16.10 -23.69
CA GLN A 542 -4.66 -17.42 -24.05
C GLN A 542 -3.82 -18.60 -23.54
N ALA A 543 -2.57 -18.35 -23.14
CA ALA A 543 -1.73 -19.33 -22.45
C ALA A 543 -2.34 -19.79 -21.11
N CYS A 544 -3.22 -18.99 -20.49
CA CYS A 544 -3.90 -19.34 -19.25
C CYS A 544 -5.42 -19.10 -19.28
N HIS A 545 -5.93 -18.27 -20.19
CA HIS A 545 -7.33 -17.88 -20.27
C HIS A 545 -8.02 -18.36 -21.55
N SER A 546 -9.33 -18.59 -21.48
CA SER A 546 -10.14 -18.89 -22.66
C SER A 546 -10.65 -17.60 -23.31
N TYR A 547 -10.28 -17.33 -24.56
CA TYR A 547 -10.78 -16.17 -25.33
C TYR A 547 -11.12 -16.56 -26.76
N SER A 548 -12.37 -16.29 -27.18
CA SER A 548 -12.91 -16.61 -28.50
C SER A 548 -13.41 -15.40 -29.30
N GLY A 549 -13.03 -14.18 -28.88
CA GLY A 549 -13.32 -12.91 -29.59
C GLY A 549 -14.16 -11.92 -28.78
N ASP A 550 -14.04 -10.62 -29.11
CA ASP A 550 -14.72 -9.51 -28.42
C ASP A 550 -16.26 -9.58 -28.47
N LEU A 551 -16.79 -10.31 -29.46
CA LEU A 551 -18.22 -10.48 -29.69
C LEU A 551 -18.80 -11.74 -29.02
N SER A 552 -17.95 -12.55 -28.37
CA SER A 552 -18.38 -13.78 -27.70
C SER A 552 -19.18 -13.49 -26.41
N ALA A 553 -20.22 -14.29 -26.16
CA ALA A 553 -21.04 -14.18 -24.95
C ALA A 553 -20.21 -14.37 -23.66
N ALA A 554 -19.15 -15.20 -23.73
CA ALA A 554 -18.22 -15.43 -22.63
C ALA A 554 -17.36 -14.20 -22.31
N HIS A 555 -17.04 -13.34 -23.28
CA HIS A 555 -16.30 -12.10 -23.01
C HIS A 555 -17.23 -10.97 -22.52
N ALA A 556 -18.46 -10.91 -23.05
CA ALA A 556 -19.44 -9.87 -22.72
C ALA A 556 -20.05 -9.99 -21.31
N ASN A 557 -19.89 -11.15 -20.64
CA ASN A 557 -20.39 -11.37 -19.27
C ASN A 557 -19.46 -10.80 -18.17
N GLY A 558 -18.28 -10.29 -18.54
CA GLY A 558 -17.30 -9.69 -17.62
C GLY A 558 -16.50 -10.68 -16.76
N LEU A 559 -16.64 -11.99 -16.99
CA LEU A 559 -15.87 -13.03 -16.32
C LEU A 559 -14.60 -13.36 -17.12
N VAL A 560 -13.59 -13.86 -16.41
CA VAL A 560 -12.33 -14.30 -17.02
C VAL A 560 -12.15 -15.77 -16.74
N ASP A 561 -12.36 -16.58 -17.77
CA ASP A 561 -12.29 -18.03 -17.69
C ASP A 561 -10.85 -18.54 -17.83
N ILE A 562 -10.52 -19.57 -17.06
CA ILE A 562 -9.19 -20.21 -17.07
C ILE A 562 -9.23 -21.46 -17.95
N ASN A 563 -8.16 -21.69 -18.71
CA ASN A 563 -8.01 -22.85 -19.58
C ASN A 563 -7.90 -24.15 -18.74
N THR A 564 -8.93 -24.99 -18.81
CA THR A 564 -9.04 -26.25 -18.04
C THR A 564 -8.02 -27.31 -18.48
N GLY A 565 -7.41 -27.18 -19.66
CA GLY A 565 -6.37 -28.08 -20.18
C GLY A 565 -5.06 -28.06 -19.39
N LEU A 566 -4.88 -27.11 -18.46
CA LEU A 566 -3.70 -26.98 -17.60
C LEU A 566 -3.82 -27.70 -16.24
N GLY A 567 -4.85 -28.54 -16.07
CA GLY A 567 -5.10 -29.26 -14.81
C GLY A 567 -5.62 -28.37 -13.68
N TYR A 568 -6.29 -27.26 -14.04
CA TYR A 568 -6.86 -26.29 -13.12
C TYR A 568 -8.31 -26.66 -12.76
N LEU A 569 -8.63 -26.65 -11.45
CA LEU A 569 -9.98 -26.84 -10.94
C LEU A 569 -10.63 -25.48 -10.67
N SER A 570 -11.96 -25.41 -10.83
CA SER A 570 -12.80 -24.23 -10.54
C SER A 570 -12.68 -23.70 -9.09
N SER A 571 -12.04 -24.46 -8.19
CA SER A 571 -11.75 -24.08 -6.80
C SER A 571 -10.53 -23.16 -6.62
N GLY A 572 -9.83 -22.77 -7.69
CA GLY A 572 -8.65 -21.91 -7.58
C GLY A 572 -7.32 -22.65 -7.46
N THR A 573 -7.34 -23.98 -7.60
CA THR A 573 -6.21 -24.87 -7.35
C THR A 573 -5.91 -25.75 -8.57
N GLY A 574 -4.64 -25.90 -8.92
CA GLY A 574 -4.23 -26.68 -10.09
C GLY A 574 -2.76 -27.05 -10.05
N SER A 575 -2.35 -28.06 -10.82
CA SER A 575 -0.93 -28.41 -10.93
C SER A 575 -0.17 -27.50 -11.91
N CYS A 576 -0.86 -26.83 -12.86
CA CYS A 576 -0.24 -25.93 -13.84
C CYS A 576 0.98 -26.58 -14.54
N THR A 577 0.85 -27.87 -14.85
CA THR A 577 1.87 -28.72 -15.46
C THR A 577 2.10 -28.28 -16.91
N PRO A 578 3.35 -28.27 -17.42
CA PRO A 578 4.58 -28.82 -16.86
C PRO A 578 5.41 -27.87 -15.97
N CYS A 579 4.99 -26.62 -15.80
CA CYS A 579 5.83 -25.60 -15.16
C CYS A 579 5.92 -25.73 -13.63
N HIS A 580 4.91 -26.32 -13.00
CA HIS A 580 4.89 -26.62 -11.57
C HIS A 580 4.68 -28.13 -11.34
N GLN A 581 5.50 -28.72 -10.47
CA GLN A 581 5.47 -30.15 -10.14
C GLN A 581 4.63 -30.45 -8.88
N GLN A 582 4.36 -29.44 -8.06
CA GLN A 582 3.48 -29.52 -6.90
C GLN A 582 2.16 -28.80 -7.16
N ARG A 583 1.08 -29.21 -6.48
CA ARG A 583 -0.18 -28.48 -6.54
C ARG A 583 0.02 -27.08 -5.95
N VAL A 584 -0.26 -26.08 -6.76
CA VAL A 584 -0.17 -24.68 -6.36
C VAL A 584 -1.58 -24.09 -6.36
N SER A 585 -1.85 -23.24 -5.38
CA SER A 585 -3.07 -22.46 -5.35
C SER A 585 -2.76 -21.07 -5.89
N TRP A 586 -3.50 -20.67 -6.93
CA TRP A 586 -3.34 -19.37 -7.57
C TRP A 586 -3.88 -18.21 -6.71
N THR A 587 -4.66 -18.52 -5.69
CA THR A 587 -5.29 -17.54 -4.79
C THR A 587 -4.49 -17.30 -3.51
N SER A 588 -3.52 -18.17 -3.17
CA SER A 588 -2.75 -18.10 -1.91
C SER A 588 -1.43 -17.34 -1.97
N GLY A 589 -1.05 -16.80 -3.13
CA GLY A 589 0.16 -15.97 -3.30
C GLY A 589 1.38 -16.73 -3.83
N ALA A 590 2.59 -16.21 -3.55
CA ALA A 590 3.84 -16.74 -4.11
C ALA A 590 4.14 -18.17 -3.64
N VAL A 591 4.60 -19.02 -4.57
CA VAL A 591 5.00 -20.40 -4.30
C VAL A 591 6.17 -20.47 -3.32
N THR A 592 6.26 -21.56 -2.56
CA THR A 592 7.39 -21.80 -1.63
C THR A 592 8.68 -22.02 -2.42
N CYS A 593 9.83 -21.65 -1.85
CA CYS A 593 11.12 -21.88 -2.51
C CYS A 593 11.36 -23.38 -2.72
N GLU A 594 10.92 -24.15 -1.73
CA GLU A 594 11.01 -25.60 -1.62
C GLU A 594 10.24 -26.30 -2.73
N SER A 595 9.13 -25.72 -3.22
CA SER A 595 8.36 -26.27 -4.34
C SER A 595 9.16 -26.41 -5.64
N CYS A 596 10.26 -25.65 -5.78
CA CYS A 596 11.16 -25.74 -6.92
C CYS A 596 12.51 -26.37 -6.58
N HIS A 597 13.01 -26.14 -5.36
CA HIS A 597 14.38 -26.46 -4.97
C HIS A 597 14.53 -27.71 -4.09
N THR A 598 13.46 -28.47 -3.85
CA THR A 598 13.51 -29.70 -3.03
C THR A 598 12.69 -30.83 -3.67
N GLY A 599 13.05 -32.09 -3.39
CA GLY A 599 12.34 -33.25 -3.92
C GLY A 599 12.45 -33.35 -5.45
N ALA A 600 11.32 -33.48 -6.15
CA ALA A 600 11.29 -33.42 -7.60
C ALA A 600 11.54 -31.98 -8.09
N LEU A 601 12.78 -31.72 -8.51
CA LEU A 601 13.22 -30.38 -8.91
C LEU A 601 12.45 -29.88 -10.14
N SER A 602 12.03 -28.62 -10.11
CA SER A 602 11.31 -28.01 -11.23
C SER A 602 12.24 -27.75 -12.42
N VAL A 603 11.74 -27.98 -13.64
CA VAL A 603 12.46 -27.74 -14.90
C VAL A 603 11.70 -26.69 -15.71
N ILE A 604 12.35 -25.57 -16.01
CA ILE A 604 11.75 -24.45 -16.76
C ILE A 604 12.59 -24.21 -18.00
N ASN A 605 11.99 -24.33 -19.19
CA ASN A 605 12.67 -24.19 -20.49
C ASN A 605 13.98 -25.00 -20.59
N GLY A 606 13.99 -26.24 -20.07
CA GLY A 606 15.15 -27.14 -20.08
C GLY A 606 16.22 -26.86 -19.01
N LYS A 607 16.00 -25.91 -18.09
CA LYS A 607 16.91 -25.64 -16.95
C LYS A 607 16.33 -26.20 -15.65
N THR A 608 17.05 -27.12 -15.03
CA THR A 608 16.68 -27.72 -13.73
C THR A 608 17.05 -26.77 -12.58
N ALA A 609 16.13 -26.59 -11.63
CA ALA A 609 16.38 -25.84 -10.40
C ALA A 609 17.50 -26.49 -9.58
N GLN A 610 18.31 -25.67 -8.89
CA GLN A 610 19.35 -26.17 -7.98
C GLN A 610 18.73 -26.82 -6.76
N ASP A 611 19.24 -27.97 -6.33
CA ASP A 611 18.77 -28.62 -5.09
C ASP A 611 19.25 -27.84 -3.86
N LYS A 612 18.32 -27.60 -2.93
CA LYS A 612 18.50 -26.93 -1.64
C LYS A 612 17.87 -27.71 -0.49
N GLY A 613 17.59 -28.99 -0.68
CA GLY A 613 16.97 -29.86 0.33
C GLY A 613 17.76 -29.99 1.63
N LEU A 614 19.08 -29.82 1.58
CA LEU A 614 19.95 -29.90 2.75
C LEU A 614 20.01 -28.61 3.58
N ALA A 615 19.39 -27.51 3.13
CA ALA A 615 19.49 -26.22 3.80
C ALA A 615 18.96 -26.26 5.23
N ALA A 616 17.90 -27.04 5.47
CA ALA A 616 17.28 -27.20 6.78
C ALA A 616 18.05 -28.12 7.74
N THR A 617 18.86 -29.05 7.22
CA THR A 617 19.48 -30.12 8.02
C THR A 617 20.98 -29.97 8.19
N SER A 618 21.70 -29.54 7.15
CA SER A 618 23.16 -29.35 7.20
C SER A 618 23.62 -27.96 6.77
N GLY A 619 22.71 -27.09 6.29
CA GLY A 619 22.98 -25.68 6.00
C GLY A 619 22.67 -24.73 7.15
N HIS A 620 22.64 -23.42 6.87
CA HIS A 620 22.31 -22.41 7.89
C HIS A 620 20.87 -22.50 8.44
N GLY A 621 19.98 -23.22 7.75
CA GLY A 621 18.64 -23.53 8.27
C GLY A 621 18.67 -24.41 9.51
N ALA A 622 19.67 -25.30 9.63
CA ALA A 622 19.88 -26.10 10.84
C ALA A 622 20.25 -25.23 12.05
N ALA A 623 20.88 -24.07 11.81
CA ALA A 623 21.17 -23.04 12.82
C ALA A 623 19.98 -22.06 13.02
N GLY A 624 18.78 -22.39 12.55
CA GLY A 624 17.57 -21.59 12.72
C GLY A 624 17.42 -20.41 11.75
N LYS A 625 18.25 -20.32 10.70
CA LYS A 625 18.13 -19.26 9.67
C LYS A 625 17.29 -19.74 8.49
N GLY A 626 16.02 -19.32 8.45
CA GLY A 626 15.15 -19.57 7.30
C GLY A 626 15.63 -18.83 6.04
N CYS A 627 15.15 -19.23 4.85
CA CYS A 627 15.60 -18.68 3.57
C CYS A 627 15.54 -17.15 3.51
N LEU A 628 14.52 -16.56 4.13
CA LEU A 628 14.29 -15.12 4.12
C LEU A 628 15.24 -14.31 5.02
N SER A 629 16.07 -14.98 5.82
CA SER A 629 17.14 -14.35 6.59
C SER A 629 18.25 -13.82 5.68
N CYS A 630 18.41 -14.44 4.51
CA CYS A 630 19.40 -14.04 3.51
C CYS A 630 18.76 -13.59 2.21
N HIS A 631 17.57 -14.10 1.90
CA HIS A 631 16.93 -13.88 0.61
C HIS A 631 15.66 -13.03 0.67
N ASP A 632 15.56 -12.00 -0.16
CA ASP A 632 14.36 -11.23 -0.35
C ASP A 632 13.37 -11.98 -1.26
N ARG A 633 12.19 -12.29 -0.71
CA ARG A 633 11.10 -12.97 -1.42
C ARG A 633 10.58 -12.19 -2.64
N ASN A 634 10.77 -10.86 -2.66
CA ASN A 634 10.22 -9.99 -3.69
C ASN A 634 11.24 -9.67 -4.81
N GLN A 635 12.49 -10.13 -4.68
CA GLN A 635 13.48 -9.96 -5.74
C GLN A 635 13.30 -10.99 -6.84
N ARG A 636 13.71 -10.61 -8.05
CA ARG A 636 13.68 -11.49 -9.22
C ARG A 636 14.60 -12.69 -8.99
N HIS A 637 14.00 -13.88 -8.96
CA HIS A 637 14.72 -15.14 -8.76
C HIS A 637 15.24 -15.74 -10.07
N ILE A 638 14.47 -15.66 -11.15
CA ILE A 638 14.82 -16.25 -12.46
C ILE A 638 15.41 -15.15 -13.37
N GLY A 639 16.71 -15.26 -13.67
CA GLY A 639 17.44 -14.32 -14.55
C GLY A 639 17.94 -13.02 -13.89
N GLY A 640 18.04 -12.97 -12.54
CA GLY A 640 18.52 -11.81 -11.77
C GLY A 640 19.81 -12.09 -10.96
N ALA A 641 20.39 -11.04 -10.36
CA ALA A 641 21.66 -11.04 -9.62
C ALA A 641 21.61 -11.69 -8.20
N GLY A 642 20.84 -12.77 -8.06
CA GLY A 642 20.53 -13.40 -6.77
C GLY A 642 19.55 -12.55 -5.95
N ARG A 643 18.70 -13.24 -5.18
CA ARG A 643 17.64 -12.60 -4.39
C ARG A 643 18.12 -12.21 -2.99
N LEU A 644 19.32 -11.65 -2.81
CA LEU A 644 19.82 -11.32 -1.46
C LEU A 644 19.08 -10.11 -0.86
N ILE A 645 18.89 -10.08 0.47
CA ILE A 645 18.36 -8.90 1.16
C ILE A 645 19.35 -7.73 1.06
N ALA A 646 18.87 -6.49 1.16
CA ALA A 646 19.69 -5.30 0.94
C ALA A 646 21.01 -5.24 1.77
N PRO A 647 21.05 -5.63 3.05
CA PRO A 647 22.31 -5.67 3.81
C PRO A 647 23.35 -6.66 3.27
N LEU A 648 22.91 -7.67 2.51
CA LEU A 648 23.75 -8.73 1.94
C LEU A 648 24.06 -8.50 0.46
N THR A 649 23.74 -7.34 -0.13
CA THR A 649 24.16 -7.01 -1.50
C THR A 649 25.56 -6.39 -1.51
N VAL A 650 26.51 -7.05 -0.85
CA VAL A 650 27.92 -6.67 -0.72
C VAL A 650 28.83 -7.79 -1.26
N SER A 651 30.16 -7.67 -1.15
CA SER A 651 31.07 -8.74 -1.60
C SER A 651 30.80 -10.07 -0.88
N PRO A 652 31.02 -11.24 -1.50
CA PRO A 652 30.67 -12.54 -0.91
C PRO A 652 31.19 -12.75 0.51
N ASN A 653 32.43 -12.32 0.81
CA ASN A 653 32.99 -12.44 2.15
C ASN A 653 32.33 -11.44 3.13
N ALA A 654 32.04 -10.22 2.69
CA ALA A 654 31.33 -9.24 3.52
C ALA A 654 29.90 -9.71 3.84
N GLN A 655 29.25 -10.48 2.95
CA GLN A 655 27.95 -11.12 3.23
C GLN A 655 28.06 -12.08 4.41
N CYS A 656 29.13 -12.87 4.49
CA CYS A 656 29.37 -13.79 5.60
C CYS A 656 29.68 -13.01 6.89
N SER A 657 30.58 -12.02 6.81
CA SER A 657 31.00 -11.21 7.96
C SER A 657 29.85 -10.45 8.63
N TYR A 658 28.77 -10.14 7.90
CA TYR A 658 27.56 -9.53 8.44
C TYR A 658 27.00 -10.29 9.67
N CYS A 659 27.09 -11.62 9.64
CA CYS A 659 26.70 -12.46 10.77
C CYS A 659 27.92 -12.99 11.55
N HIS A 660 28.98 -13.36 10.84
CA HIS A 660 30.13 -14.06 11.44
C HIS A 660 31.09 -13.16 12.23
N ASN A 661 30.87 -11.85 12.27
CA ASN A 661 31.59 -10.93 13.16
C ASN A 661 30.72 -10.42 14.32
N ASP A 662 29.50 -10.96 14.47
CA ASP A 662 28.57 -10.60 15.53
C ASP A 662 28.42 -11.75 16.54
N ALA A 663 28.96 -11.53 17.74
CA ALA A 663 28.88 -12.50 18.84
C ALA A 663 27.44 -12.72 19.36
N ALA A 664 26.48 -11.86 18.99
CA ALA A 664 25.07 -12.08 19.27
C ALA A 664 24.41 -13.04 18.26
N VAL A 665 25.04 -13.27 17.10
CA VAL A 665 24.49 -14.08 16.00
C VAL A 665 25.16 -15.45 15.91
N VAL A 666 26.47 -15.54 16.16
CA VAL A 666 27.25 -16.78 16.06
C VAL A 666 28.01 -17.11 17.35
N GLN A 667 28.30 -18.40 17.56
CA GLN A 667 29.12 -18.87 18.68
C GLN A 667 30.61 -18.51 18.48
N GLU A 668 31.38 -18.51 19.57
CA GLU A 668 32.80 -18.12 19.60
C GLU A 668 33.66 -18.86 18.56
N ASN A 669 33.40 -20.15 18.33
CA ASN A 669 34.10 -20.98 17.35
C ASN A 669 33.77 -20.67 15.87
N HIS A 670 32.81 -19.78 15.60
CA HIS A 670 32.42 -19.34 14.26
C HIS A 670 32.52 -17.81 14.10
N LEU A 671 33.07 -17.13 15.11
CA LEU A 671 33.24 -15.69 15.16
C LEU A 671 34.58 -15.26 14.55
N ASN A 672 34.60 -14.17 13.78
CA ASN A 672 35.82 -13.55 13.22
C ASN A 672 36.67 -14.50 12.38
N MET A 673 36.04 -15.39 11.61
CA MET A 673 36.72 -16.32 10.72
C MET A 673 37.49 -15.55 9.62
N ALA A 674 38.74 -15.96 9.35
CA ALA A 674 39.56 -15.32 8.33
C ALA A 674 39.34 -15.95 6.95
N SER A 675 39.63 -15.20 5.89
CA SER A 675 39.74 -15.73 4.52
C SER A 675 41.11 -16.42 4.31
N HIS A 676 41.23 -17.24 3.27
CA HIS A 676 42.48 -17.92 2.91
C HIS A 676 43.22 -17.22 1.76
N VAL A 677 44.51 -17.53 1.62
CA VAL A 677 45.36 -17.05 0.52
C VAL A 677 45.24 -17.98 -0.70
N THR A 678 45.24 -17.43 -1.91
CA THR A 678 45.20 -18.23 -3.15
C THR A 678 46.57 -18.39 -3.80
N VAL A 679 47.53 -17.52 -3.45
CA VAL A 679 48.91 -17.54 -3.96
C VAL A 679 49.89 -17.40 -2.80
N LYS A 680 51.07 -18.03 -2.93
CA LYS A 680 52.12 -17.97 -1.91
C LYS A 680 52.54 -16.53 -1.68
N GLY A 681 52.35 -16.02 -0.46
CA GLY A 681 52.72 -14.65 -0.07
C GLY A 681 51.70 -13.57 -0.44
N GLY A 682 50.56 -13.92 -1.05
CA GLY A 682 49.50 -12.97 -1.38
C GLY A 682 48.53 -12.67 -0.22
N ASP A 683 47.52 -11.86 -0.53
CA ASP A 683 46.49 -11.43 0.42
C ASP A 683 45.40 -12.49 0.65
N ALA A 684 44.74 -12.40 1.80
CA ALA A 684 43.64 -13.28 2.22
C ALA A 684 42.31 -12.89 1.55
N THR A 685 42.16 -13.23 0.27
CA THR A 685 41.00 -12.81 -0.55
C THR A 685 40.14 -13.96 -1.06
N MET A 686 40.45 -15.21 -0.69
CA MET A 686 39.64 -16.36 -1.10
C MET A 686 38.18 -16.20 -0.64
N ALA A 687 37.23 -16.43 -1.54
CA ALA A 687 35.81 -16.41 -1.19
C ALA A 687 35.48 -17.56 -0.23
N CYS A 688 34.77 -17.30 0.87
CA CYS A 688 34.33 -18.35 1.82
C CYS A 688 33.53 -19.44 1.11
N THR A 689 32.77 -19.07 0.08
CA THR A 689 31.97 -19.96 -0.76
C THR A 689 32.79 -20.92 -1.63
N THR A 690 34.11 -20.75 -1.70
CA THR A 690 35.02 -21.72 -2.33
C THR A 690 34.99 -23.05 -1.58
N CYS A 691 34.92 -23.00 -0.24
CA CYS A 691 34.91 -24.18 0.61
C CYS A 691 33.54 -24.47 1.20
N HIS A 692 32.73 -23.45 1.50
CA HIS A 692 31.44 -23.63 2.18
C HIS A 692 30.24 -23.43 1.24
N ASP A 693 29.23 -24.29 1.32
CA ASP A 693 27.91 -24.02 0.74
C ASP A 693 26.92 -23.64 1.84
N PRO A 694 26.44 -22.39 1.91
CA PRO A 694 25.55 -21.96 2.98
C PRO A 694 24.22 -22.74 3.02
N HIS A 695 23.87 -23.45 1.94
CA HIS A 695 22.69 -24.31 1.85
C HIS A 695 22.94 -25.76 2.29
N GLY A 696 24.13 -26.06 2.82
CA GLY A 696 24.48 -27.39 3.32
C GLY A 696 24.94 -28.34 2.24
N THR A 697 25.64 -29.37 2.70
CA THR A 697 26.19 -30.47 1.90
C THR A 697 26.11 -31.76 2.73
N SER A 698 26.55 -32.88 2.17
CA SER A 698 26.71 -34.12 2.93
C SER A 698 27.94 -34.11 3.86
N ASN A 699 28.82 -33.13 3.74
CA ASN A 699 30.02 -33.01 4.57
C ASN A 699 29.72 -32.15 5.81
N LEU A 700 30.54 -32.32 6.84
CA LEU A 700 30.49 -31.48 8.03
C LEU A 700 30.79 -30.01 7.70
N SER A 701 30.29 -29.11 8.53
CA SER A 701 30.59 -27.67 8.48
C SER A 701 30.31 -27.03 7.11
N GLN A 702 29.28 -27.48 6.41
CA GLN A 702 28.88 -26.99 5.08
C GLN A 702 29.97 -27.14 4.00
N ILE A 703 30.98 -27.99 4.18
CA ILE A 703 32.08 -28.11 3.22
C ILE A 703 31.58 -28.66 1.89
N ARG A 704 31.92 -28.02 0.78
CA ARG A 704 31.52 -28.45 -0.57
C ARG A 704 31.97 -29.88 -0.84
N THR A 705 31.10 -30.65 -1.48
CA THR A 705 31.43 -32.01 -1.93
C THR A 705 32.39 -32.01 -3.11
N VAL A 706 32.54 -30.86 -3.78
CA VAL A 706 33.53 -30.66 -4.85
C VAL A 706 34.21 -29.32 -4.64
N ILE A 707 35.54 -29.35 -4.53
CA ILE A 707 36.41 -28.18 -4.43
C ILE A 707 37.48 -28.32 -5.51
N ASN A 708 37.69 -27.26 -6.29
CA ASN A 708 38.66 -27.27 -7.41
C ASN A 708 38.48 -28.45 -8.40
N GLY A 709 37.23 -28.86 -8.65
CA GLY A 709 36.89 -29.98 -9.53
C GLY A 709 37.17 -31.37 -8.96
N LYS A 710 37.56 -31.48 -7.68
CA LYS A 710 37.85 -32.74 -6.98
C LYS A 710 36.79 -33.02 -5.92
N SER A 711 36.35 -34.27 -5.85
CA SER A 711 35.41 -34.71 -4.82
C SER A 711 36.07 -34.71 -3.44
N ILE A 712 35.36 -34.18 -2.45
CA ILE A 712 35.78 -34.11 -1.05
C ILE A 712 34.80 -34.86 -0.17
N THR A 713 35.35 -35.73 0.68
CA THR A 713 34.64 -36.37 1.79
C THR A 713 35.20 -35.82 3.09
N TYR A 714 34.37 -35.12 3.87
CA TYR A 714 34.76 -34.54 5.15
C TYR A 714 33.69 -34.85 6.21
N THR A 715 33.88 -35.96 6.91
CA THR A 715 32.93 -36.51 7.88
C THR A 715 33.45 -36.52 9.31
N ASP A 716 34.72 -36.16 9.53
CA ASP A 716 35.36 -36.10 10.84
C ASP A 716 36.32 -34.90 10.89
N ALA A 717 36.10 -33.99 11.85
CA ALA A 717 36.92 -32.80 12.03
C ALA A 717 38.28 -33.07 12.69
N GLY A 718 38.53 -34.27 13.21
CA GLY A 718 39.84 -34.66 13.75
C GLY A 718 40.81 -35.18 12.69
N THR A 719 40.29 -35.93 11.73
CA THR A 719 41.08 -36.72 10.76
C THR A 719 40.83 -36.36 9.29
N GLY A 720 39.72 -35.69 8.97
CA GLY A 720 39.26 -35.50 7.59
C GLY A 720 39.94 -34.38 6.78
N PHE A 721 40.94 -33.68 7.33
CA PHE A 721 41.61 -32.58 6.62
C PHE A 721 42.50 -33.05 5.46
N VAL A 722 43.07 -34.24 5.57
CA VAL A 722 43.95 -34.87 4.59
C VAL A 722 43.49 -36.30 4.32
N ASP A 723 43.70 -36.78 3.10
CA ASP A 723 43.48 -38.17 2.72
C ASP A 723 44.83 -38.77 2.32
N LEU A 724 45.32 -39.72 3.12
CA LEU A 724 46.62 -40.35 2.91
C LEU A 724 46.59 -41.45 1.84
N THR A 725 45.40 -41.87 1.41
CA THR A 725 45.23 -42.89 0.38
C THR A 725 45.22 -42.24 -1.00
N THR A 726 44.39 -41.22 -1.17
CA THR A 726 44.22 -40.55 -2.47
C THR A 726 45.11 -39.32 -2.65
N ASN A 727 45.64 -38.78 -1.56
CA ASN A 727 46.33 -37.48 -1.51
C ASN A 727 45.47 -36.34 -2.07
N MET A 728 44.15 -36.43 -1.88
CA MET A 728 43.14 -35.46 -2.34
C MET A 728 42.12 -35.13 -1.24
N GLY A 729 42.55 -35.04 0.02
CA GLY A 729 41.73 -34.52 1.12
C GLY A 729 41.45 -33.02 1.02
N LEU A 730 40.71 -32.47 1.99
CA LEU A 730 40.21 -31.08 1.99
C LEU A 730 41.30 -30.03 1.73
N CYS A 731 42.48 -30.15 2.35
CA CYS A 731 43.59 -29.23 2.12
C CYS A 731 44.35 -29.56 0.82
N GLN A 732 44.49 -30.84 0.51
CA GLN A 732 45.30 -31.33 -0.61
C GLN A 732 44.70 -30.98 -1.98
N VAL A 733 43.37 -30.81 -2.11
CA VAL A 733 42.76 -30.49 -3.41
C VAL A 733 43.17 -29.14 -4.02
N CYS A 734 43.77 -28.27 -3.21
CA CYS A 734 44.24 -26.95 -3.67
C CYS A 734 45.76 -26.80 -3.56
N HIS A 735 46.39 -27.33 -2.53
CA HIS A 735 47.79 -27.05 -2.25
C HIS A 735 48.75 -27.79 -3.19
N THR A 736 49.52 -27.06 -4.01
CA THR A 736 50.54 -27.63 -4.91
C THR A 736 51.96 -27.10 -4.65
N LYS A 737 52.09 -26.14 -3.73
CA LYS A 737 53.34 -25.42 -3.44
C LYS A 737 53.69 -25.39 -1.94
N THR A 738 52.88 -26.05 -1.11
CA THR A 738 53.15 -26.20 0.32
C THR A 738 54.28 -27.20 0.53
N ALA A 739 54.96 -27.12 1.69
CA ALA A 739 56.00 -28.09 2.02
C ALA A 739 55.41 -29.50 2.29
N HIS A 740 54.18 -29.55 2.81
CA HIS A 740 53.48 -30.77 3.19
C HIS A 740 52.07 -30.81 2.58
N TYR A 741 51.56 -32.03 2.40
CA TYR A 741 50.23 -32.37 1.90
C TYR A 741 49.90 -31.70 0.56
N GLN A 742 50.78 -31.89 -0.41
CA GLN A 742 50.55 -31.44 -1.77
C GLN A 742 49.54 -32.33 -2.50
N ALA A 743 48.77 -31.73 -3.41
CA ALA A 743 47.77 -32.37 -4.24
C ALA A 743 48.36 -33.55 -5.02
N GLY A 744 47.89 -34.77 -4.76
CA GLY A 744 48.29 -35.97 -5.48
C GLY A 744 49.72 -36.45 -5.20
N VAL A 745 50.43 -35.83 -4.25
CA VAL A 745 51.78 -36.23 -3.87
C VAL A 745 51.72 -36.94 -2.50
N PRO A 746 52.21 -38.18 -2.40
CA PRO A 746 52.35 -38.86 -1.11
C PRO A 746 53.22 -38.05 -0.16
N GLU A 747 52.73 -37.86 1.07
CA GLU A 747 53.47 -37.11 2.08
C GLU A 747 54.75 -37.87 2.49
N SER A 748 55.87 -37.16 2.48
CA SER A 748 57.16 -37.67 2.96
C SER A 748 57.78 -36.61 3.87
N GLY A 749 57.68 -36.80 5.19
CA GLY A 749 58.13 -35.77 6.13
C GLY A 749 57.51 -35.77 7.53
N GLY A 750 56.77 -36.82 7.91
CA GLY A 750 56.28 -37.02 9.28
C GLY A 750 55.47 -35.87 9.89
N HIS A 751 54.94 -34.96 9.08
CA HIS A 751 54.00 -33.93 9.54
C HIS A 751 52.75 -34.58 10.16
N PRO A 752 52.16 -34.02 11.23
CA PRO A 752 50.95 -34.56 11.84
C PRO A 752 49.76 -34.63 10.86
N THR A 753 49.08 -35.77 10.86
CA THR A 753 47.93 -36.08 9.98
C THR A 753 46.58 -35.78 10.63
N THR A 754 46.57 -35.41 11.91
CA THR A 754 45.36 -35.10 12.69
C THR A 754 45.60 -33.83 13.53
N GLY A 755 44.51 -33.21 14.02
CA GLY A 755 44.62 -32.06 14.92
C GLY A 755 45.15 -30.78 14.26
N CYS A 756 45.04 -30.66 12.94
CA CYS A 756 45.65 -29.59 12.13
C CYS A 756 45.31 -28.19 12.62
N LEU A 757 44.07 -27.94 13.04
CA LEU A 757 43.58 -26.63 13.49
C LEU A 757 44.25 -26.09 14.76
N THR A 758 44.99 -26.95 15.47
CA THR A 758 45.81 -26.56 16.63
C THR A 758 46.91 -25.57 16.24
N CYS A 759 47.46 -25.76 15.04
CA CYS A 759 48.57 -24.98 14.46
C CYS A 759 48.10 -24.12 13.29
N HIS A 760 47.11 -24.62 12.53
CA HIS A 760 46.50 -23.99 11.36
C HIS A 760 45.12 -23.43 11.70
N LYS A 761 45.08 -22.34 12.48
CA LYS A 761 43.81 -21.77 12.94
C LYS A 761 42.97 -21.17 11.81
N HIS A 762 41.65 -21.34 11.87
CA HIS A 762 40.72 -20.78 10.89
C HIS A 762 40.54 -19.25 11.06
N ASP A 763 40.72 -18.73 12.28
CA ASP A 763 40.61 -17.32 12.68
C ASP A 763 41.98 -16.61 12.81
N ALA A 764 43.03 -17.15 12.18
CA ALA A 764 44.36 -16.58 12.29
C ALA A 764 44.44 -15.15 11.71
N THR A 765 45.18 -14.27 12.39
CA THR A 765 45.25 -12.82 12.10
C THR A 765 45.72 -12.48 10.67
N ARG A 766 46.56 -13.34 10.07
CA ARG A 766 47.06 -13.13 8.70
C ARG A 766 46.07 -13.67 7.65
N ALA A 767 45.76 -14.94 7.75
CA ALA A 767 44.83 -15.66 6.87
C ALA A 767 44.50 -17.00 7.51
N ALA A 768 43.30 -17.52 7.23
CA ALA A 768 42.87 -18.84 7.65
C ALA A 768 43.91 -19.91 7.33
N PHE A 769 44.11 -20.87 8.23
CA PHE A 769 44.97 -22.05 8.09
C PHE A 769 46.45 -21.76 7.79
N VAL A 770 46.89 -20.49 7.79
CA VAL A 770 48.32 -20.17 7.75
C VAL A 770 48.90 -20.53 9.11
N PRO A 771 49.99 -21.32 9.16
CA PRO A 771 50.62 -21.67 10.43
C PRO A 771 51.02 -20.39 11.17
N LEU A 772 50.68 -20.34 12.45
CA LEU A 772 51.04 -19.25 13.33
C LEU A 772 52.57 -19.11 13.41
N GLY A 773 53.07 -17.87 13.32
CA GLY A 773 54.47 -17.58 13.06
C GLY A 773 55.51 -18.21 14.00
N THR A 774 55.46 -18.01 15.32
CA THR A 774 56.55 -18.46 16.22
C THR A 774 56.37 -19.91 16.70
N CYS A 775 57.47 -20.53 17.16
CA CYS A 775 57.55 -21.91 17.65
C CYS A 775 56.43 -22.28 18.65
N ASP A 776 56.12 -21.35 19.56
CA ASP A 776 55.18 -21.51 20.67
C ASP A 776 53.74 -21.72 20.22
N ALA A 777 53.40 -21.32 19.00
CA ALA A 777 52.04 -21.43 18.53
C ALA A 777 51.64 -22.89 18.26
N CYS A 778 52.61 -23.71 17.86
CA CYS A 778 52.49 -25.14 17.62
C CYS A 778 52.91 -25.97 18.85
N HIS A 779 54.00 -25.59 19.53
CA HIS A 779 54.62 -26.38 20.61
C HIS A 779 54.24 -25.91 22.02
N GLY A 780 53.60 -24.76 22.14
CA GLY A 780 53.28 -24.14 23.41
C GLY A 780 54.46 -23.45 24.09
N TYR A 781 54.17 -22.63 25.10
CA TYR A 781 55.19 -21.93 25.89
C TYR A 781 54.91 -22.08 27.41
N PRO A 782 55.78 -22.77 28.16
CA PRO A 782 56.86 -23.62 27.66
C PRO A 782 56.34 -24.97 27.11
N PRO A 783 57.13 -25.70 26.30
CA PRO A 783 56.78 -27.06 25.87
C PRO A 783 56.75 -28.05 27.06
N ALA A 784 55.77 -28.97 27.07
CA ALA A 784 55.48 -29.87 28.20
C ALA A 784 55.54 -31.37 27.81
N PRO A 785 56.06 -32.30 28.65
CA PRO A 785 55.97 -33.74 28.36
C PRO A 785 54.55 -34.30 28.58
N LYS A 786 54.15 -35.36 27.85
CA LYS A 786 52.79 -35.96 27.92
C LYS A 786 52.50 -36.61 29.28
N ARG A 787 53.52 -37.10 30.00
CA ARG A 787 53.41 -37.67 31.36
C ARG A 787 54.41 -37.04 32.32
N THR A 788 53.90 -36.31 33.30
CA THR A 788 54.67 -35.68 34.37
C THR A 788 54.73 -36.59 35.60
N ALA A 789 55.74 -36.41 36.46
CA ALA A 789 55.85 -37.14 37.74
C ALA A 789 54.82 -36.66 38.78
N SER A 790 54.17 -35.51 38.54
CA SER A 790 53.11 -34.92 39.37
C SER A 790 52.02 -34.36 38.48
N ALA A 791 50.74 -34.40 38.89
CA ALA A 791 49.64 -33.88 38.09
C ALA A 791 49.81 -32.36 37.85
N VAL A 792 49.95 -31.95 36.59
CA VAL A 792 50.06 -30.54 36.20
C VAL A 792 48.69 -30.08 35.68
N LEU A 793 48.12 -29.07 36.35
CA LEU A 793 46.91 -28.38 35.90
C LEU A 793 47.34 -27.20 35.03
N PHE A 794 47.16 -27.31 33.71
CA PHE A 794 47.30 -26.17 32.81
C PHE A 794 46.21 -25.14 33.13
N GLY A 795 46.58 -23.94 33.58
CA GLY A 795 45.63 -22.94 34.05
C GLY A 795 45.01 -22.10 32.92
N ARG A 796 43.70 -21.85 32.99
CA ARG A 796 43.09 -20.68 32.31
C ARG A 796 43.51 -19.44 33.10
N MET A 797 44.33 -18.60 32.47
CA MET A 797 44.91 -17.34 32.98
C MET A 797 46.12 -17.52 33.93
N ASN A 798 47.31 -17.19 33.40
CA ASN A 798 48.56 -16.92 34.13
C ASN A 798 49.27 -18.10 34.83
N ASN A 799 49.18 -19.32 34.30
CA ASN A 799 49.91 -20.48 34.80
C ASN A 799 50.25 -21.45 33.65
N TRP A 800 51.32 -21.17 32.89
CA TRP A 800 51.71 -21.90 31.67
C TRP A 800 50.55 -22.13 30.68
N SER A 801 49.71 -21.11 30.50
CA SER A 801 48.41 -21.23 29.78
C SER A 801 48.55 -21.57 28.31
N SER A 802 49.71 -21.32 27.71
CA SER A 802 50.05 -21.70 26.32
C SER A 802 50.82 -23.01 26.23
N ALA A 803 51.20 -23.66 27.34
CA ALA A 803 51.95 -24.91 27.29
C ALA A 803 51.16 -26.00 26.56
N ARG A 804 51.85 -26.77 25.72
CA ARG A 804 51.27 -27.90 24.99
C ARG A 804 52.15 -29.12 25.20
N PHE A 805 51.52 -30.28 25.12
CA PHE A 805 52.25 -31.54 25.18
C PHE A 805 53.11 -31.72 23.93
N GLU A 806 54.40 -31.99 24.10
CA GLU A 806 55.35 -32.34 23.06
C GLU A 806 55.16 -33.78 22.59
N ASP A 807 55.47 -34.05 21.33
CA ASP A 807 55.49 -35.41 20.76
C ASP A 807 56.78 -36.19 21.08
N TYR A 808 57.70 -35.60 21.83
CA TYR A 808 58.94 -36.20 22.32
C TYR A 808 59.13 -35.79 23.79
N SER A 809 59.69 -36.67 24.61
CA SER A 809 59.85 -36.48 26.06
C SER A 809 61.07 -35.60 26.43
N GLY A 810 61.70 -34.98 25.44
CA GLY A 810 63.10 -34.52 25.45
C GLY A 810 63.49 -33.42 26.44
N GLY A 811 62.54 -32.81 27.16
CA GLY A 811 62.81 -31.88 28.26
C GLY A 811 62.79 -32.49 29.67
N GLY A 812 62.51 -33.80 29.79
CA GLY A 812 62.51 -34.53 31.07
C GLY A 812 61.53 -34.01 32.14
N GLY A 813 60.61 -33.10 31.80
CA GLY A 813 59.68 -32.43 32.71
C GLY A 813 60.21 -31.16 33.39
N ALA A 814 61.43 -30.73 33.10
CA ALA A 814 62.06 -29.59 33.77
C ALA A 814 61.32 -28.25 33.51
N HIS A 815 60.69 -28.09 32.33
CA HIS A 815 59.94 -26.89 31.96
C HIS A 815 58.68 -26.64 32.81
N LEU A 816 58.16 -27.67 33.47
CA LEU A 816 56.97 -27.60 34.32
C LEU A 816 57.33 -27.49 35.81
N VAL A 817 58.53 -26.98 36.10
CA VAL A 817 58.97 -26.64 37.45
C VAL A 817 58.99 -25.12 37.54
N ALA A 818 58.17 -24.56 38.44
CA ALA A 818 58.02 -23.11 38.62
C ALA A 818 59.36 -22.38 38.90
N ALA A 819 60.33 -23.09 39.49
CA ALA A 819 61.67 -22.59 39.76
C ALA A 819 62.58 -22.56 38.51
N HIS A 820 62.25 -23.30 37.46
CA HIS A 820 62.98 -23.28 36.18
C HIS A 820 62.34 -22.32 35.18
N ILE A 821 61.02 -22.37 35.04
CA ILE A 821 60.25 -21.46 34.19
C ILE A 821 59.13 -20.88 35.02
N SER A 822 59.09 -19.54 35.10
CA SER A 822 58.03 -18.84 35.82
C SER A 822 56.65 -19.35 35.37
N PRO A 823 55.74 -19.67 36.30
CA PRO A 823 54.33 -19.93 36.00
C PRO A 823 53.68 -18.83 35.13
N PHE A 824 54.18 -17.61 35.26
CA PHE A 824 53.70 -16.43 34.56
C PHE A 824 54.42 -16.15 33.23
N ALA A 825 55.35 -17.02 32.84
CA ALA A 825 56.14 -16.85 31.62
C ALA A 825 55.22 -16.79 30.39
N LYS A 826 55.45 -15.81 29.52
CA LYS A 826 54.64 -15.56 28.31
C LYS A 826 55.46 -15.79 27.06
N ALA A 827 54.84 -16.33 26.00
CA ALA A 827 55.47 -16.49 24.69
C ALA A 827 56.10 -15.18 24.15
N SER A 828 55.56 -14.02 24.52
CA SER A 828 56.12 -12.70 24.18
C SER A 828 57.51 -12.43 24.76
N GLU A 829 57.92 -13.15 25.81
CA GLU A 829 59.23 -13.01 26.46
C GLU A 829 60.33 -13.79 25.70
N GLY A 830 59.94 -14.57 24.68
CA GLY A 830 60.84 -15.29 23.80
C GLY A 830 61.78 -16.23 24.55
N TRP A 831 63.05 -16.25 24.15
CA TRP A 831 64.08 -17.12 24.73
C TRP A 831 64.55 -16.71 26.13
N THR A 832 64.17 -15.53 26.63
CA THR A 832 64.70 -14.96 27.88
C THR A 832 64.60 -15.94 29.04
N ASN A 833 63.43 -16.57 29.23
CA ASN A 833 63.20 -17.55 30.31
C ASN A 833 63.92 -18.89 30.10
N CYS A 834 64.47 -19.16 28.92
CA CYS A 834 65.05 -20.44 28.53
C CYS A 834 66.59 -20.39 28.47
N THR A 835 67.18 -19.19 28.30
CA THR A 835 68.62 -18.98 28.09
C THR A 835 69.52 -19.55 29.19
N VAL A 836 69.05 -19.58 30.44
CA VAL A 836 69.83 -20.11 31.58
C VAL A 836 70.16 -21.60 31.41
N CYS A 837 69.22 -22.38 30.84
CA CYS A 837 69.40 -23.81 30.57
C CYS A 837 69.80 -24.09 29.12
N HIS A 838 69.56 -23.15 28.21
CA HIS A 838 69.85 -23.23 26.78
C HIS A 838 70.71 -22.04 26.33
N ASN A 839 71.89 -21.88 26.91
CA ASN A 839 72.76 -20.71 26.75
C ASN A 839 73.35 -20.55 25.33
N ALA A 840 73.18 -21.54 24.45
CA ALA A 840 73.53 -21.45 23.04
C ALA A 840 72.32 -21.25 22.10
N GLY A 841 71.16 -20.87 22.64
CA GLY A 841 69.94 -20.57 21.89
C GLY A 841 70.06 -19.35 20.95
N ALA A 842 69.22 -19.34 19.90
CA ALA A 842 69.04 -18.35 18.81
C ALA A 842 70.27 -17.85 18.01
N THR A 843 71.49 -17.82 18.54
CA THR A 843 72.64 -17.12 17.94
C THR A 843 73.88 -17.98 17.66
N GLY A 844 73.85 -19.29 17.95
CA GLY A 844 74.99 -20.19 17.68
C GLY A 844 75.12 -20.65 16.21
N SER A 845 76.34 -20.87 15.73
CA SER A 845 76.67 -21.39 14.39
C SER A 845 76.20 -22.83 14.13
N THR A 846 75.78 -23.54 15.17
CA THR A 846 75.07 -24.82 15.15
C THR A 846 73.77 -24.62 15.95
N PRO A 847 72.59 -24.55 15.32
CA PRO A 847 71.36 -24.25 16.04
C PRO A 847 70.93 -25.44 16.91
N TYR A 848 71.06 -25.31 18.24
CA TYR A 848 70.71 -26.34 19.25
C TYR A 848 69.20 -26.46 19.54
N HIS A 849 68.36 -25.79 18.73
CA HIS A 849 66.89 -25.93 18.59
C HIS A 849 66.53 -25.73 17.11
N LYS A 850 66.79 -26.74 16.26
CA LYS A 850 66.47 -26.67 14.82
C LYS A 850 65.04 -27.18 14.57
N MET A 851 64.23 -26.38 13.87
CA MET A 851 62.85 -26.73 13.51
C MET A 851 62.80 -27.82 12.42
N THR A 852 63.11 -29.05 12.79
CA THR A 852 63.00 -30.21 11.90
C THR A 852 61.89 -31.13 12.43
N THR A 853 60.78 -31.22 11.69
CA THR A 853 59.65 -32.09 12.03
C THR A 853 59.69 -33.39 11.22
N PRO A 854 59.26 -34.52 11.81
CA PRO A 854 58.74 -34.65 13.16
C PRO A 854 59.89 -34.69 14.18
N VAL A 855 59.71 -34.00 15.31
CA VAL A 855 60.77 -33.83 16.32
C VAL A 855 61.26 -35.18 16.86
N LYS A 856 60.38 -36.19 16.91
CA LYS A 856 60.73 -37.56 17.32
C LYS A 856 61.90 -38.17 16.51
N ASP A 857 62.09 -37.74 15.26
CA ASP A 857 63.14 -38.24 14.35
C ASP A 857 64.39 -37.33 14.35
N HIS A 858 64.34 -36.23 15.11
CA HIS A 858 65.31 -35.13 15.09
C HIS A 858 65.60 -34.56 16.49
N ILE A 859 65.46 -35.39 17.54
CA ILE A 859 65.60 -35.02 18.96
C ILE A 859 67.01 -34.47 19.25
N ASP A 860 68.03 -34.92 18.51
CA ASP A 860 69.41 -34.43 18.56
C ASP A 860 69.52 -32.92 18.31
N ASN A 861 68.53 -32.32 17.65
CA ASN A 861 68.45 -30.88 17.41
C ASN A 861 67.94 -30.08 18.62
N VAL A 862 67.68 -30.71 19.77
CA VAL A 862 67.22 -30.10 21.03
C VAL A 862 68.24 -30.42 22.13
N THR A 863 69.14 -29.47 22.45
CA THR A 863 70.20 -29.68 23.45
C THR A 863 70.08 -28.73 24.64
N VAL A 864 70.32 -29.23 25.86
CA VAL A 864 70.47 -28.44 27.10
C VAL A 864 71.95 -28.10 27.30
N LEU A 865 72.25 -26.80 27.40
CA LEU A 865 73.59 -26.27 27.64
C LEU A 865 73.47 -25.15 28.68
N VAL A 866 73.55 -25.53 29.96
CA VAL A 866 73.42 -24.59 31.09
C VAL A 866 74.48 -23.50 31.00
N ASP A 867 74.19 -22.26 31.40
CA ASP A 867 75.19 -21.20 31.42
C ASP A 867 76.49 -21.64 32.11
N ASN A 868 77.63 -21.36 31.47
CA ASN A 868 78.96 -21.71 32.00
C ASN A 868 79.19 -21.07 33.37
N SER A 869 78.61 -19.88 33.64
CA SER A 869 78.73 -19.22 34.95
C SER A 869 78.07 -19.99 36.10
N LEU A 870 77.20 -20.96 35.80
CA LEU A 870 76.45 -21.74 36.78
C LEU A 870 77.03 -23.15 36.98
N ARG A 871 78.08 -23.51 36.25
CA ARG A 871 78.71 -24.84 36.32
C ARG A 871 79.84 -24.85 37.34
N PHE A 872 79.97 -25.94 38.09
CA PHE A 872 81.14 -26.13 38.96
C PHE A 872 82.37 -26.64 38.19
N ALA A 873 82.17 -27.36 37.09
CA ALA A 873 83.22 -27.79 36.17
C ALA A 873 82.67 -28.03 34.77
N ASP A 874 83.41 -27.64 33.73
CA ASP A 874 83.04 -27.87 32.32
C ASP A 874 83.14 -29.34 31.89
N SER A 875 83.91 -30.14 32.63
CA SER A 875 84.22 -31.53 32.29
C SER A 875 83.08 -32.52 32.57
N PHE A 876 82.11 -32.17 33.42
CA PHE A 876 80.98 -33.06 33.71
C PHE A 876 79.76 -32.27 34.24
N THR A 877 78.93 -31.72 33.36
CA THR A 877 77.54 -31.37 33.74
C THR A 877 76.66 -32.52 33.28
N VAL A 878 75.95 -33.17 34.21
CA VAL A 878 75.08 -34.30 33.88
C VAL A 878 73.64 -33.78 33.85
N TYR A 879 73.17 -33.44 32.66
CA TYR A 879 71.74 -33.43 32.39
C TYR A 879 71.41 -34.75 31.67
N THR A 880 70.65 -35.64 32.33
CA THR A 880 70.27 -36.93 31.74
C THR A 880 68.98 -36.86 30.92
N GLY A 881 68.45 -35.66 30.63
CA GLY A 881 67.36 -35.55 29.65
C GLY A 881 67.84 -36.05 28.28
N ALA A 882 66.93 -36.70 27.56
CA ALA A 882 67.18 -37.60 26.43
C ALA A 882 68.45 -37.28 25.60
N LYS A 883 69.56 -37.96 25.89
CA LYS A 883 70.52 -38.35 24.85
C LYS A 883 70.08 -39.70 24.34
N LEU A 884 69.22 -39.73 23.32
CA LEU A 884 69.05 -40.94 22.52
C LEU A 884 70.24 -41.06 21.58
N THR A 885 71.16 -41.95 21.92
CA THR A 885 71.87 -42.69 20.88
C THR A 885 70.86 -43.67 20.27
N ASN A 886 70.99 -44.02 18.99
CA ASN A 886 70.05 -44.89 18.26
C ASN A 886 69.92 -46.33 18.82
N ALA A 887 70.39 -46.62 20.03
CA ALA A 887 70.57 -47.97 20.57
C ALA A 887 69.99 -48.25 21.97
N GLU A 888 69.48 -47.29 22.77
CA GLU A 888 69.02 -47.58 24.16
C GLU A 888 67.78 -46.76 24.61
N PRO A 889 67.02 -47.18 25.65
CA PRO A 889 65.81 -46.49 26.14
C PRO A 889 66.12 -45.11 26.76
N ASN A 890 65.19 -44.15 26.70
CA ASN A 890 65.41 -42.84 27.34
C ASN A 890 65.46 -42.99 28.86
N ALA A 891 66.53 -42.48 29.48
CA ALA A 891 66.54 -42.24 30.91
C ALA A 891 65.85 -40.89 31.20
N THR A 892 64.89 -40.88 32.12
CA THR A 892 64.25 -39.65 32.64
C THR A 892 65.30 -38.65 33.15
N GLY A 893 65.11 -37.35 32.86
CA GLY A 893 66.08 -36.29 33.16
C GLY A 893 66.24 -35.95 34.64
N SER A 894 67.47 -35.99 35.13
CA SER A 894 67.94 -35.28 36.33
C SER A 894 69.09 -34.35 35.95
N CYS A 895 69.27 -33.27 36.72
CA CYS A 895 70.40 -32.35 36.58
C CYS A 895 71.32 -32.46 37.79
N PHE A 896 72.62 -32.39 37.57
CA PHE A 896 73.65 -32.45 38.60
C PHE A 896 74.90 -31.65 38.19
N ASN A 897 75.65 -31.20 39.20
CA ASN A 897 76.92 -30.48 39.09
C ASN A 897 76.81 -29.06 38.54
N ILE A 898 75.73 -28.37 38.94
CA ILE A 898 75.52 -26.94 38.68
C ILE A 898 75.06 -26.24 39.96
N ALA A 899 75.24 -24.92 40.05
CA ALA A 899 74.95 -24.12 41.24
C ALA A 899 73.52 -24.33 41.78
N CYS A 900 72.56 -24.62 40.89
CA CYS A 900 71.16 -24.89 41.26
C CYS A 900 70.91 -26.33 41.73
N HIS A 901 71.75 -27.30 41.34
CA HIS A 901 71.58 -28.74 41.62
C HIS A 901 72.94 -29.36 42.03
N MET A 902 73.34 -29.12 43.28
CA MET A 902 74.59 -29.64 43.88
C MET A 902 74.56 -31.15 44.17
N SER A 903 73.38 -31.77 44.05
CA SER A 903 73.13 -33.22 44.10
C SER A 903 72.18 -33.59 42.96
N PRO A 904 72.09 -34.87 42.54
CA PRO A 904 71.15 -35.27 41.49
C PRO A 904 69.72 -34.82 41.81
N SER A 905 69.12 -34.09 40.89
CA SER A 905 67.73 -33.63 41.05
C SER A 905 66.74 -34.80 41.06
N VAL A 906 65.55 -34.55 41.60
CA VAL A 906 64.42 -35.47 41.41
C VAL A 906 64.08 -35.63 39.93
N ARG A 907 63.52 -36.78 39.55
CA ARG A 907 62.99 -37.01 38.20
C ARG A 907 61.71 -36.19 38.02
N TRP A 908 61.64 -35.37 36.96
CA TRP A 908 60.48 -34.49 36.71
C TRP A 908 59.42 -35.10 35.77
N SER A 909 59.77 -36.16 35.02
CA SER A 909 58.86 -36.90 34.14
C SER A 909 58.88 -38.40 34.44
N SER A 910 57.76 -39.07 34.13
CA SER A 910 57.59 -40.52 34.22
C SER A 910 57.72 -41.23 32.85
N GLU A 911 58.00 -40.49 31.77
CA GLU A 911 58.19 -41.03 30.41
C GLU A 911 59.54 -41.75 30.28
N ARG A 912 59.54 -42.88 29.56
CA ARG A 912 60.75 -43.66 29.22
C ARG A 912 61.09 -43.52 27.75
#